data_AF-A0A168LMD7-F1
#
_entry.id   AF-A0A168LMD7-F1
#
_cell.length_a   1.000
_cell.length_b   1.000
_cell.length_c   1.000
_cell.angle_alpha   90.00
_cell.angle_beta   90.00
_cell.angle_gamma   90.00
#
_symmetry.space_group_name_H-M   'P 1'
#
loop_
_entity.id
_entity.type
_entity.pdbx_description
1 polymer ?
#
loop_
_entity_poly.entity_id
_entity_poly.type
_entity_poly.pdbx_seq_one_letter_code
_entity_poly.pdbx_strand_id
1 'polypeptide(L)'
;MSTAAYTKENNPFSGFDHLRFTVTNAKQAASYYCTRLGFKHFAYRGLETGSRETAAHAVKCGDAVFVFESPIQPHLQQEMTQEIARRGDGVKDVSFTVSDCKAVYEKAIARGAESVSAPEEISDEDGTVIVATLKTYGDVQHTLIERKNYKGVFLPGFKDSVTALRHNDPLESILPSVPLAFIDHVVGNQPDDMMEPVADFYEKAFDFHRFWSVDDKQVHTEYSALRSVVMADPAEKIKVPINEPAFGKKKSQIQEFVDFYGGAGVQHIAINTPDIITSITNLRARGCDFLTIPDKYYDTLRKALAVHNQTAKRPIVEDLDILQKLQIMVDYDENGYLLQIFTRPLEDRPTVFVEIIQRNNHNGFGAGNFKSLFESLELEQELRGNLTDMEQPQAAPTVRSDLLQDEFQVMATQIHKRCAYEMYTFCRENDLAYAWAFLYRNVYSYFWWRARLSSLQVPNAKTTMMIESHWRVLKRNHLHHYNRPRLDPLIYLMFDYCQALVGTYQQKVVMRRDTFSWEREFVSTWNRHIRQAADVPRDGYTTDLSQWVCNCPYFYQSRFLICKHPVRQSGRGPITVFQYFIKRSTESPFIVMQDISDPAYQNNNRPGDLPDSIVTNINDSDGDAMFGVVVKLMSNGNKLFAFLGDMKQWWSRH
;
A
#
# COMPACT_ATOMS: atom_id res chain seq x y z
N MET A 1 -4.86 -10.57 41.20
CA MET A 1 -4.49 -11.22 39.92
C MET A 1 -3.09 -11.78 40.10
N SER A 2 -2.84 -13.02 39.68
CA SER A 2 -1.52 -13.65 39.85
C SER A 2 -0.50 -12.94 38.96
N THR A 3 0.51 -12.33 39.59
CA THR A 3 1.65 -11.69 38.92
C THR A 3 2.76 -12.69 38.58
N ALA A 4 2.58 -13.97 38.92
CA ALA A 4 3.59 -14.99 38.69
C ALA A 4 3.81 -15.21 37.19
N ALA A 5 5.08 -15.28 36.79
CA ALA A 5 5.47 -15.65 35.43
C ALA A 5 4.99 -17.09 35.11
N TYR A 6 4.64 -17.34 33.85
CA TYR A 6 4.41 -18.70 33.40
C TYR A 6 5.73 -19.47 33.32
N THR A 7 5.71 -20.70 33.78
CA THR A 7 6.78 -21.69 33.75
C THR A 7 6.24 -22.94 33.06
N LYS A 8 7.10 -23.94 32.84
CA LYS A 8 6.69 -25.20 32.23
C LYS A 8 5.56 -25.91 33.01
N GLU A 9 5.54 -25.78 34.34
CA GLU A 9 4.60 -26.47 35.22
C GLU A 9 3.21 -25.81 35.28
N ASN A 10 3.13 -24.49 35.11
CA ASN A 10 1.89 -23.72 35.17
C ASN A 10 1.52 -23.06 33.83
N ASN A 11 2.09 -23.57 32.74
CA ASN A 11 1.89 -23.07 31.39
C ASN A 11 0.41 -23.19 30.96
N PRO A 12 -0.27 -22.09 30.63
CA PRO A 12 -1.67 -22.14 30.22
C PRO A 12 -1.83 -22.57 28.75
N PHE A 13 -0.77 -22.50 27.95
CA PHE A 13 -0.82 -22.76 26.52
C PHE A 13 -0.74 -24.26 26.22
N SER A 14 -1.74 -24.78 25.51
CA SER A 14 -1.79 -26.19 25.12
C SER A 14 -1.20 -26.43 23.72
N GLY A 15 -1.17 -25.41 22.87
CA GLY A 15 -0.69 -25.46 21.48
C GLY A 15 -1.43 -24.47 20.59
N PHE A 16 -1.13 -24.50 19.29
CA PHE A 16 -1.94 -23.81 18.27
C PHE A 16 -3.34 -24.41 18.22
N ASP A 17 -4.36 -23.56 18.11
CA ASP A 17 -5.75 -24.00 17.96
C ASP A 17 -6.16 -24.13 16.49
N HIS A 18 -6.05 -23.02 15.77
CA HIS A 18 -6.28 -22.93 14.33
C HIS A 18 -5.62 -21.65 13.81
N LEU A 19 -5.43 -21.57 12.49
CA LEU A 19 -5.08 -20.32 11.82
C LEU A 19 -6.27 -19.85 10.99
N ARG A 20 -6.66 -18.60 11.17
CA ARG A 20 -7.71 -17.97 10.34
C ARG A 20 -7.07 -17.11 9.28
N PHE A 21 -7.48 -17.34 8.04
CA PHE A 21 -7.10 -16.55 6.87
C PHE A 21 -8.25 -15.66 6.46
N THR A 22 -7.95 -14.40 6.12
CA THR A 22 -8.87 -13.57 5.33
C THR A 22 -8.45 -13.67 3.88
N VAL A 23 -9.37 -14.12 3.04
CA VAL A 23 -9.09 -14.44 1.65
C VAL A 23 -10.13 -13.85 0.72
N THR A 24 -9.76 -13.67 -0.53
CA THR A 24 -10.62 -13.13 -1.58
C THR A 24 -11.79 -14.07 -1.87
N ASN A 25 -11.57 -15.38 -1.81
CA ASN A 25 -12.59 -16.41 -2.00
C ASN A 25 -12.36 -17.64 -1.11
N ALA A 26 -13.05 -17.68 0.03
CA ALA A 26 -12.92 -18.72 1.05
C ALA A 26 -13.22 -20.13 0.53
N LYS A 27 -14.18 -20.26 -0.38
CA LYS A 27 -14.56 -21.55 -0.96
C LYS A 27 -13.45 -22.10 -1.85
N GLN A 28 -12.88 -21.25 -2.71
CA GLN A 28 -11.78 -21.65 -3.60
C GLN A 28 -10.48 -21.88 -2.83
N ALA A 29 -10.16 -21.03 -1.85
CA ALA A 29 -9.02 -21.24 -0.98
C ALA A 29 -9.13 -22.59 -0.25
N ALA A 30 -10.25 -22.86 0.43
CA ALA A 30 -10.43 -24.13 1.12
C ALA A 30 -10.33 -25.35 0.16
N SER A 31 -10.91 -25.26 -1.04
CA SER A 31 -10.78 -26.31 -2.08
C SER A 31 -9.32 -26.52 -2.52
N TYR A 32 -8.53 -25.45 -2.69
CA TYR A 32 -7.10 -25.55 -3.03
C TYR A 32 -6.33 -26.30 -1.94
N TYR A 33 -6.53 -25.96 -0.67
CA TYR A 33 -5.83 -26.63 0.45
C TYR A 33 -6.28 -28.09 0.60
N CYS A 34 -7.55 -28.41 0.38
CA CYS A 34 -8.03 -29.80 0.40
C CYS A 34 -7.44 -30.63 -0.74
N THR A 35 -7.46 -30.09 -1.97
CA THR A 35 -7.00 -30.82 -3.16
C THR A 35 -5.48 -30.93 -3.21
N ARG A 36 -4.75 -29.83 -3.01
CA ARG A 36 -3.30 -29.75 -3.15
C ARG A 36 -2.54 -30.16 -1.90
N LEU A 37 -3.03 -29.81 -0.72
CA LEU A 37 -2.33 -30.02 0.55
C LEU A 37 -2.89 -31.17 1.40
N GLY A 38 -3.97 -31.82 0.97
CA GLY A 38 -4.51 -33.02 1.65
C GLY A 38 -5.34 -32.71 2.90
N PHE A 39 -5.75 -31.45 3.09
CA PHE A 39 -6.76 -31.09 4.08
C PHE A 39 -8.13 -31.66 3.69
N LYS A 40 -9.07 -31.63 4.65
CA LYS A 40 -10.45 -32.04 4.45
C LYS A 40 -11.40 -30.99 5.01
N HIS A 41 -12.50 -30.74 4.31
CA HIS A 41 -13.59 -29.93 4.85
C HIS A 41 -14.17 -30.63 6.08
N PHE A 42 -14.38 -29.88 7.17
CA PHE A 42 -15.03 -30.47 8.35
C PHE A 42 -16.08 -29.54 8.98
N ALA A 43 -15.91 -28.22 8.93
CA ALA A 43 -16.90 -27.29 9.43
C ALA A 43 -17.10 -26.08 8.51
N TYR A 44 -18.31 -25.50 8.54
CA TYR A 44 -18.69 -24.36 7.72
C TYR A 44 -19.58 -23.39 8.50
N ARG A 45 -19.42 -22.09 8.21
CA ARG A 45 -20.28 -21.01 8.66
C ARG A 45 -20.54 -20.06 7.49
N GLY A 46 -21.79 -19.81 7.14
CA GLY A 46 -22.15 -18.92 6.03
C GLY A 46 -23.66 -18.71 5.92
N LEU A 47 -24.15 -18.34 4.73
CA LEU A 47 -25.57 -18.01 4.52
C LEU A 47 -26.50 -19.14 4.96
N GLU A 48 -26.13 -20.37 4.64
CA GLU A 48 -26.88 -21.60 4.93
C GLU A 48 -26.94 -21.92 6.42
N THR A 49 -26.02 -21.34 7.22
CA THR A 49 -25.95 -21.51 8.68
C THR A 49 -26.29 -20.21 9.43
N GLY A 50 -26.82 -19.19 8.74
CA GLY A 50 -27.26 -17.93 9.35
C GLY A 50 -26.22 -16.80 9.39
N SER A 51 -24.97 -17.03 9.00
CA SER A 51 -23.95 -15.97 8.90
C SER A 51 -24.12 -15.20 7.58
N ARG A 52 -24.58 -13.95 7.68
CA ARG A 52 -24.93 -13.14 6.50
C ARG A 52 -23.80 -12.26 5.97
N GLU A 53 -22.84 -11.91 6.84
CA GLU A 53 -21.79 -10.95 6.52
C GLU A 53 -20.52 -11.61 6.00
N THR A 54 -20.15 -12.77 6.55
CA THR A 54 -18.96 -13.54 6.16
C THR A 54 -19.29 -15.01 5.94
N ALA A 55 -18.51 -15.65 5.07
CA ALA A 55 -18.48 -17.10 4.90
C ALA A 55 -17.12 -17.62 5.33
N ALA A 56 -17.11 -18.66 6.17
CA ALA A 56 -15.93 -19.31 6.70
C ALA A 56 -15.94 -20.81 6.41
N HIS A 57 -14.91 -21.30 5.73
CA HIS A 57 -14.67 -22.71 5.46
C HIS A 57 -13.52 -23.21 6.36
N ALA A 58 -13.83 -24.10 7.30
CA ALA A 58 -12.83 -24.72 8.16
C ALA A 58 -12.41 -26.08 7.58
N VAL A 59 -11.11 -26.25 7.41
CA VAL A 59 -10.48 -27.47 6.89
C VAL A 59 -9.46 -27.99 7.89
N LYS A 60 -9.25 -29.30 7.93
CA LYS A 60 -8.26 -29.92 8.82
C LYS A 60 -7.46 -31.05 8.18
N CYS A 61 -6.25 -31.25 8.65
CA CYS A 61 -5.43 -32.44 8.38
C CYS A 61 -4.70 -32.81 9.68
N GLY A 62 -5.03 -33.98 10.26
CA GLY A 62 -4.67 -34.26 11.65
C GLY A 62 -5.31 -33.23 12.60
N ASP A 63 -4.47 -32.64 13.44
CA ASP A 63 -4.78 -31.56 14.37
C ASP A 63 -4.49 -30.16 13.77
N ALA A 64 -3.89 -30.06 12.58
CA ALA A 64 -3.71 -28.79 11.89
C ALA A 64 -5.06 -28.30 11.32
N VAL A 65 -5.53 -27.13 11.79
CA VAL A 65 -6.82 -26.56 11.39
C VAL A 65 -6.63 -25.17 10.77
N PHE A 66 -7.17 -24.98 9.57
CA PHE A 66 -7.22 -23.68 8.88
C PHE A 66 -8.66 -23.25 8.63
N VAL A 67 -8.94 -21.96 8.83
CA VAL A 67 -10.25 -21.34 8.59
C VAL A 67 -10.10 -20.26 7.54
N PHE A 68 -10.69 -20.45 6.37
CA PHE A 68 -10.69 -19.44 5.30
C PHE A 68 -11.96 -18.62 5.39
N GLU A 69 -11.84 -17.31 5.61
CA GLU A 69 -12.98 -16.40 5.76
C GLU A 69 -12.97 -15.32 4.68
N SER A 70 -14.14 -15.06 4.09
CA SER A 70 -14.36 -14.01 3.09
C SER A 70 -15.62 -13.22 3.38
N PRO A 71 -15.67 -11.93 3.02
CA PRO A 71 -16.88 -11.13 3.13
C PRO A 71 -17.92 -11.57 2.08
N ILE A 72 -19.14 -11.89 2.52
CA ILE A 72 -20.31 -12.06 1.63
C ILE A 72 -20.85 -10.69 1.23
N GLN A 73 -20.85 -9.74 2.17
CA GLN A 73 -21.30 -8.37 1.97
C GLN A 73 -20.13 -7.40 2.22
N PRO A 74 -19.26 -7.15 1.23
CA PRO A 74 -18.02 -6.37 1.41
C PRO A 74 -18.22 -4.98 2.02
N HIS A 75 -19.36 -4.34 1.75
CA HIS A 75 -19.68 -3.02 2.30
C HIS A 75 -19.96 -3.00 3.80
N LEU A 76 -20.32 -4.15 4.40
CA LEU A 76 -20.48 -4.33 5.84
C LEU A 76 -19.17 -4.77 6.51
N GLN A 77 -18.24 -5.32 5.71
CA GLN A 77 -16.95 -5.86 6.15
C GLN A 77 -15.80 -5.06 5.51
N GLN A 78 -15.82 -3.74 5.71
CA GLN A 78 -14.91 -2.81 5.01
C GLN A 78 -13.45 -3.02 5.38
N GLU A 79 -13.16 -3.26 6.67
CA GLU A 79 -11.81 -3.52 7.16
C GLU A 79 -11.23 -4.78 6.52
N MET A 80 -11.92 -5.92 6.63
CA MET A 80 -11.54 -7.18 5.97
C MET A 80 -11.33 -7.00 4.46
N THR A 81 -12.21 -6.24 3.79
CA THR A 81 -12.09 -5.98 2.35
C THR A 81 -10.86 -5.15 2.00
N GLN A 82 -10.55 -4.12 2.80
CA GLN A 82 -9.36 -3.27 2.60
C GLN A 82 -8.08 -4.04 2.89
N GLU A 83 -8.07 -4.88 3.93
CA GLU A 83 -6.94 -5.75 4.27
C GLU A 83 -6.63 -6.71 3.13
N ILE A 84 -7.63 -7.46 2.64
CA ILE A 84 -7.46 -8.40 1.50
C ILE A 84 -6.91 -7.64 0.27
N ALA A 85 -7.44 -6.46 -0.04
CA ALA A 85 -6.96 -5.66 -1.17
C ALA A 85 -5.48 -5.24 -1.00
N ARG A 86 -5.09 -4.88 0.23
CA ARG A 86 -3.73 -4.44 0.57
C ARG A 86 -2.73 -5.59 0.51
N ARG A 87 -3.00 -6.70 1.22
CA ARG A 87 -2.02 -7.78 1.46
C ARG A 87 -2.19 -9.03 0.61
N GLY A 88 -3.32 -9.21 -0.06
CA GLY A 88 -3.68 -10.48 -0.70
C GLY A 88 -4.31 -11.46 0.29
N ASP A 89 -4.29 -12.74 -0.06
CA ASP A 89 -4.85 -13.80 0.77
C ASP A 89 -3.82 -14.15 1.86
N GLY A 90 -4.20 -14.09 3.14
CA GLY A 90 -3.22 -14.28 4.20
C GLY A 90 -3.79 -14.51 5.59
N VAL A 91 -2.92 -14.94 6.49
CA VAL A 91 -3.28 -15.22 7.89
C VAL A 91 -3.67 -13.93 8.60
N LYS A 92 -4.87 -13.90 9.17
CA LYS A 92 -5.37 -12.82 10.04
C LYS A 92 -5.18 -13.18 11.51
N ASP A 93 -5.40 -14.43 11.89
CA ASP A 93 -5.32 -14.86 13.28
C ASP A 93 -4.50 -16.15 13.43
N VAL A 94 -3.63 -16.16 14.44
CA VAL A 94 -2.94 -17.36 14.93
C VAL A 94 -3.48 -17.65 16.32
N SER A 95 -4.44 -18.57 16.41
CA SER A 95 -5.16 -18.83 17.66
C SER A 95 -4.43 -19.82 18.55
N PHE A 96 -4.56 -19.66 19.87
CA PHE A 96 -3.95 -20.53 20.88
C PHE A 96 -5.00 -21.19 21.76
N THR A 97 -4.89 -22.51 21.96
CA THR A 97 -5.69 -23.19 22.98
C THR A 97 -5.10 -22.90 24.34
N VAL A 98 -5.90 -22.37 25.26
CA VAL A 98 -5.49 -22.03 26.63
C VAL A 98 -6.42 -22.64 27.68
N SER A 99 -5.87 -22.92 28.85
CA SER A 99 -6.62 -23.50 29.97
C SER A 99 -7.50 -22.49 30.71
N ASP A 100 -7.17 -21.20 30.67
CA ASP A 100 -7.93 -20.10 31.27
C ASP A 100 -7.75 -18.82 30.42
N CYS A 101 -8.70 -18.59 29.51
CA CYS A 101 -8.64 -17.50 28.54
C CYS A 101 -8.68 -16.14 29.22
N LYS A 102 -9.52 -16.00 30.24
CA LYS A 102 -9.69 -14.74 30.97
C LYS A 102 -8.42 -14.37 31.73
N ALA A 103 -7.79 -15.33 32.42
CA ALA A 103 -6.56 -15.06 33.17
C ALA A 103 -5.39 -14.68 32.26
N VAL A 104 -5.22 -15.38 31.12
CA VAL A 104 -4.17 -15.07 30.14
C VAL A 104 -4.39 -13.68 29.54
N TYR A 105 -5.63 -13.37 29.14
CA TYR A 105 -5.98 -12.06 28.61
C TYR A 105 -5.72 -10.93 29.61
N GLU A 106 -6.23 -11.04 30.85
CA GLU A 106 -6.08 -9.99 31.88
C GLU A 106 -4.61 -9.72 32.19
N LYS A 107 -3.79 -10.78 32.24
CA LYS A 107 -2.35 -10.67 32.43
C LYS A 107 -1.65 -9.98 31.26
N ALA A 108 -2.00 -10.32 30.02
CA ALA A 108 -1.44 -9.69 28.83
C ALA A 108 -1.78 -8.19 28.78
N ILE A 109 -3.05 -7.82 29.01
CA ILE A 109 -3.49 -6.41 29.06
C ILE A 109 -2.76 -5.64 30.16
N ALA A 110 -2.65 -6.21 31.37
CA ALA A 110 -1.93 -5.58 32.48
C ALA A 110 -0.45 -5.33 32.18
N ARG A 111 0.11 -6.01 31.18
CA ARG A 111 1.51 -5.88 30.73
C ARG A 111 1.67 -5.15 29.40
N GLY A 112 0.61 -4.47 28.95
CA GLY A 112 0.66 -3.55 27.80
C GLY A 112 0.28 -4.16 26.46
N ALA A 113 -0.30 -5.38 26.42
CA ALA A 113 -0.92 -5.88 25.19
C ALA A 113 -2.14 -5.04 24.80
N GLU A 114 -2.38 -4.88 23.50
CA GLU A 114 -3.54 -4.18 22.97
C GLU A 114 -4.70 -5.16 22.77
N SER A 115 -5.88 -4.80 23.29
CA SER A 115 -7.10 -5.61 23.15
C SER A 115 -7.76 -5.37 21.78
N VAL A 116 -8.15 -6.47 21.12
CA VAL A 116 -9.07 -6.44 19.98
C VAL A 116 -10.49 -6.80 20.45
N SER A 117 -10.62 -7.86 21.26
CA SER A 117 -11.88 -8.23 21.91
C SER A 117 -11.61 -8.77 23.31
N ALA A 118 -12.37 -8.28 24.29
CA ALA A 118 -12.30 -8.77 25.67
C ALA A 118 -12.89 -10.19 25.79
N PRO A 119 -12.56 -10.95 26.86
CA PRO A 119 -13.07 -12.29 27.06
C PRO A 119 -14.60 -12.34 27.01
N GLU A 120 -15.12 -13.11 26.07
CA GLU A 120 -16.55 -13.34 25.87
C GLU A 120 -16.86 -14.83 25.83
N GLU A 121 -18.04 -15.20 26.36
CA GLU A 121 -18.58 -16.54 26.24
C GLU A 121 -19.43 -16.62 24.97
N ILE A 122 -19.05 -17.52 24.08
CA ILE A 122 -19.84 -17.90 22.91
C ILE A 122 -20.40 -19.30 23.14
N SER A 123 -21.69 -19.49 22.88
CA SER A 123 -22.42 -20.73 23.19
C SER A 123 -23.36 -21.13 22.07
N ASP A 124 -23.56 -22.44 21.93
CA ASP A 124 -24.62 -23.05 21.12
C ASP A 124 -25.15 -24.31 21.82
N GLU A 125 -25.91 -25.15 21.11
CA GLU A 125 -26.46 -26.40 21.65
C GLU A 125 -25.40 -27.41 22.16
N ASP A 126 -24.14 -27.29 21.72
CA ASP A 126 -23.08 -28.24 22.02
C ASP A 126 -22.14 -27.78 23.14
N GLY A 127 -22.37 -26.61 23.74
CA GLY A 127 -21.67 -26.14 24.94
C GLY A 127 -21.24 -24.68 24.86
N THR A 128 -20.11 -24.35 25.50
CA THR A 128 -19.61 -22.96 25.58
C THR A 128 -18.10 -22.90 25.40
N VAL A 129 -17.63 -21.86 24.72
CA VAL A 129 -16.22 -21.54 24.51
C VAL A 129 -15.99 -20.10 24.97
N ILE A 130 -14.90 -19.86 25.69
CA ILE A 130 -14.46 -18.51 26.04
C ILE A 130 -13.40 -18.08 25.05
N VAL A 131 -13.60 -16.93 24.42
CA VAL A 131 -12.69 -16.37 23.43
C VAL A 131 -12.27 -14.95 23.83
N ALA A 132 -11.01 -14.61 23.60
CA ALA A 132 -10.49 -13.25 23.74
C ALA A 132 -9.45 -13.01 22.65
N THR A 133 -9.35 -11.79 22.14
CA THR A 133 -8.43 -11.48 21.03
C THR A 133 -7.50 -10.34 21.39
N LEU A 134 -6.21 -10.58 21.17
CA LEU A 134 -5.12 -9.61 21.37
C LEU A 134 -4.44 -9.31 20.05
N LYS A 135 -3.98 -8.07 19.89
CA LYS A 135 -3.18 -7.67 18.72
C LYS A 135 -1.73 -8.08 18.89
N THR A 136 -1.05 -8.40 17.78
CA THR A 136 0.40 -8.63 17.75
C THR A 136 1.03 -7.73 16.66
N TYR A 137 1.90 -8.28 15.80
CA TYR A 137 2.51 -7.58 14.68
C TYR A 137 1.60 -7.40 13.47
N GLY A 138 1.75 -6.25 12.80
CA GLY A 138 0.98 -5.90 11.60
C GLY A 138 -0.51 -5.98 11.86
N ASP A 139 -1.21 -6.69 10.96
CA ASP A 139 -2.66 -6.94 11.09
C ASP A 139 -2.97 -8.29 11.75
N VAL A 140 -1.94 -9.03 12.18
CA VAL A 140 -2.08 -10.35 12.81
C VAL A 140 -2.54 -10.18 14.26
N GLN A 141 -3.40 -11.09 14.68
CA GLN A 141 -3.94 -11.16 16.02
C GLN A 141 -3.82 -12.58 16.58
N HIS A 142 -3.94 -12.69 17.90
CA HIS A 142 -4.01 -13.94 18.63
C HIS A 142 -5.35 -14.07 19.32
N THR A 143 -6.15 -15.03 18.88
CA THR A 143 -7.35 -15.42 19.63
C THR A 143 -7.00 -16.53 20.63
N LEU A 144 -7.27 -16.27 21.91
CA LEU A 144 -7.17 -17.22 23.00
C LEU A 144 -8.47 -18.03 23.06
N ILE A 145 -8.36 -19.35 23.00
CA ILE A 145 -9.52 -20.26 22.94
C ILE A 145 -9.50 -21.16 24.17
N GLU A 146 -10.52 -21.05 25.02
CA GLU A 146 -10.75 -21.96 26.14
C GLU A 146 -12.08 -22.70 25.91
N ARG A 147 -12.01 -24.01 25.61
CA ARG A 147 -13.20 -24.85 25.43
C ARG A 147 -13.66 -25.42 26.76
N LYS A 148 -14.77 -24.90 27.30
CA LYS A 148 -15.41 -25.45 28.50
C LYS A 148 -16.52 -26.42 28.13
N ASN A 149 -16.21 -27.71 28.14
CA ASN A 149 -17.18 -28.78 27.84
C ASN A 149 -17.89 -28.63 26.49
N TYR A 150 -17.25 -28.01 25.50
CA TYR A 150 -17.78 -27.87 24.15
C TYR A 150 -17.61 -29.18 23.36
N LYS A 151 -18.70 -29.70 22.80
CA LYS A 151 -18.74 -30.97 22.05
C LYS A 151 -19.07 -30.81 20.57
N GLY A 152 -19.22 -29.56 20.12
CA GLY A 152 -19.57 -29.25 18.75
C GLY A 152 -18.41 -29.56 17.80
N VAL A 153 -18.68 -29.46 16.50
CA VAL A 153 -17.72 -29.85 15.47
C VAL A 153 -16.44 -29.01 15.47
N PHE A 154 -16.52 -27.74 15.89
CA PHE A 154 -15.37 -26.83 15.92
C PHE A 154 -15.50 -25.71 16.96
N LEU A 155 -16.33 -24.72 16.66
CA LEU A 155 -16.63 -23.55 17.49
C LEU A 155 -18.10 -23.15 17.30
N PRO A 156 -18.72 -22.46 18.28
CA PRO A 156 -20.09 -22.00 18.16
C PRO A 156 -20.41 -21.28 16.85
N GLY A 157 -21.52 -21.65 16.23
CA GLY A 157 -21.98 -21.10 14.94
C GLY A 157 -21.40 -21.78 13.70
N PHE A 158 -20.44 -22.68 13.84
CA PHE A 158 -20.04 -23.60 12.77
C PHE A 158 -20.93 -24.85 12.76
N LYS A 159 -21.26 -25.34 11.58
CA LYS A 159 -21.97 -26.61 11.37
C LYS A 159 -21.11 -27.58 10.57
N ASP A 160 -21.40 -28.87 10.66
CA ASP A 160 -20.75 -29.91 9.85
C ASP A 160 -20.80 -29.52 8.36
N SER A 161 -19.63 -29.53 7.71
CA SER A 161 -19.50 -28.98 6.34
C SER A 161 -20.34 -29.75 5.31
N VAL A 162 -20.42 -31.09 5.43
CA VAL A 162 -21.19 -31.93 4.51
C VAL A 162 -22.67 -31.63 4.63
N THR A 163 -23.16 -31.52 5.85
CA THR A 163 -24.57 -31.25 6.13
C THR A 163 -24.95 -29.82 5.74
N ALA A 164 -24.11 -28.84 6.11
CA ALA A 164 -24.39 -27.43 5.88
C ALA A 164 -24.34 -27.04 4.39
N LEU A 165 -23.34 -27.54 3.65
CA LEU A 165 -23.18 -27.27 2.22
C LEU A 165 -23.95 -28.25 1.33
N ARG A 166 -24.50 -29.33 1.91
CA ARG A 166 -25.12 -30.46 1.19
C ARG A 166 -24.23 -30.99 0.08
N HIS A 167 -22.93 -31.00 0.34
CA HIS A 167 -21.91 -31.34 -0.62
C HIS A 167 -20.79 -32.08 0.08
N ASN A 168 -20.36 -33.17 -0.53
CA ASN A 168 -19.17 -33.91 -0.15
C ASN A 168 -18.27 -33.98 -1.38
N ASP A 169 -17.06 -33.42 -1.31
CA ASP A 169 -16.17 -33.37 -2.46
C ASP A 169 -15.59 -34.78 -2.73
N PRO A 170 -15.95 -35.43 -3.85
CA PRO A 170 -15.48 -36.78 -4.13
C PRO A 170 -13.95 -36.87 -4.25
N LEU A 171 -13.27 -35.76 -4.58
CA LEU A 171 -11.81 -35.74 -4.71
C LEU A 171 -11.11 -36.06 -3.39
N GLU A 172 -11.70 -35.74 -2.24
CA GLU A 172 -11.12 -36.05 -0.94
C GLU A 172 -10.90 -37.57 -0.74
N SER A 173 -11.75 -38.39 -1.36
CA SER A 173 -11.66 -39.85 -1.30
C SER A 173 -10.77 -40.47 -2.37
N ILE A 174 -10.55 -39.76 -3.49
CA ILE A 174 -9.83 -40.28 -4.66
C ILE A 174 -8.33 -39.93 -4.56
N LEU A 175 -8.01 -38.76 -4.04
CA LEU A 175 -6.64 -38.27 -3.96
C LEU A 175 -5.84 -38.99 -2.84
N PRO A 176 -4.54 -39.25 -3.04
CA PRO A 176 -3.73 -40.00 -2.09
C PRO A 176 -3.62 -39.27 -0.75
N SER A 177 -3.81 -39.96 0.38
CA SER A 177 -3.80 -39.33 1.71
C SER A 177 -2.43 -38.73 2.04
N VAL A 178 -2.40 -37.55 2.65
CA VAL A 178 -1.15 -36.92 3.14
C VAL A 178 -1.13 -37.02 4.67
N PRO A 179 -0.17 -37.74 5.29
CA PRO A 179 -0.14 -37.92 6.74
C PRO A 179 0.43 -36.68 7.43
N LEU A 180 -0.31 -35.57 7.45
CA LEU A 180 0.05 -34.40 8.27
C LEU A 180 -0.52 -34.55 9.69
N ALA A 181 0.19 -34.00 10.67
CA ALA A 181 -0.14 -34.09 12.08
C ALA A 181 -0.64 -32.76 12.64
N PHE A 182 0.24 -31.85 13.03
CA PHE A 182 -0.11 -30.60 13.73
C PHE A 182 0.75 -29.44 13.23
N ILE A 183 0.38 -28.20 13.59
CA ILE A 183 1.18 -27.01 13.28
C ILE A 183 2.42 -27.00 14.17
N ASP A 184 3.61 -27.11 13.58
CA ASP A 184 4.89 -27.16 14.29
C ASP A 184 5.31 -25.76 14.76
N HIS A 185 5.25 -24.79 13.86
CA HIS A 185 5.58 -23.39 14.12
C HIS A 185 4.99 -22.45 13.05
N VAL A 186 4.91 -21.16 13.37
CA VAL A 186 4.37 -20.12 12.48
C VAL A 186 5.34 -18.95 12.45
N VAL A 187 5.78 -18.54 11.26
CA VAL A 187 6.83 -17.53 11.11
C VAL A 187 6.26 -16.18 10.72
N GLY A 188 6.62 -15.14 11.47
CA GLY A 188 6.20 -13.76 11.25
C GLY A 188 7.34 -12.89 10.70
N ASN A 189 7.19 -12.40 9.47
CA ASN A 189 8.11 -11.42 8.89
C ASN A 189 7.73 -10.00 9.30
N GLN A 190 8.75 -9.22 9.64
CA GLN A 190 8.65 -7.84 10.13
C GLN A 190 9.38 -6.88 9.19
N PRO A 191 8.98 -5.60 9.16
CA PRO A 191 9.80 -4.52 8.63
C PRO A 191 11.16 -4.42 9.36
N ASP A 192 12.05 -3.61 8.80
CA ASP A 192 13.35 -3.32 9.41
C ASP A 192 13.20 -2.75 10.83
N ASP A 193 14.09 -3.18 11.73
CA ASP A 193 14.13 -2.84 13.17
C ASP A 193 12.84 -3.15 13.97
N MET A 194 12.00 -4.07 13.49
CA MET A 194 10.75 -4.47 14.17
C MET A 194 10.79 -5.86 14.80
N MET A 195 11.85 -6.65 14.63
CA MET A 195 11.97 -7.97 15.27
C MET A 195 11.99 -7.88 16.80
N GLU A 196 12.84 -7.01 17.35
CA GLU A 196 13.03 -6.87 18.80
C GLU A 196 11.75 -6.37 19.51
N PRO A 197 11.05 -5.31 19.04
CA PRO A 197 9.76 -4.90 19.61
C PRO A 197 8.70 -6.02 19.64
N VAL A 198 8.69 -6.87 18.61
CA VAL A 198 7.74 -7.98 18.51
C VAL A 198 8.13 -9.13 19.44
N ALA A 199 9.42 -9.47 19.53
CA ALA A 199 9.91 -10.45 20.50
C ALA A 199 9.58 -10.02 21.94
N ASP A 200 9.83 -8.75 22.27
CA ASP A 200 9.50 -8.12 23.54
C ASP A 200 8.00 -8.24 23.88
N PHE A 201 7.12 -8.16 22.88
CA PHE A 201 5.69 -8.36 23.08
C PHE A 201 5.39 -9.78 23.57
N TYR A 202 5.95 -10.82 22.95
CA TYR A 202 5.75 -12.21 23.38
C TYR A 202 6.30 -12.47 24.78
N GLU A 203 7.48 -11.93 25.11
CA GLU A 203 8.08 -12.03 26.45
C GLU A 203 7.19 -11.37 27.51
N LYS A 204 6.73 -10.14 27.26
CA LYS A 204 5.95 -9.38 28.24
C LYS A 204 4.52 -9.92 28.35
N ALA A 205 3.81 -10.05 27.23
CA ALA A 205 2.40 -10.40 27.23
C ALA A 205 2.14 -11.85 27.64
N PHE A 206 2.99 -12.79 27.20
CA PHE A 206 2.73 -14.23 27.33
C PHE A 206 3.78 -15.00 28.14
N ASP A 207 4.82 -14.34 28.68
CA ASP A 207 5.98 -14.99 29.30
C ASP A 207 6.64 -16.05 28.37
N PHE A 208 6.60 -15.81 27.07
CA PHE A 208 7.38 -16.63 26.14
C PHE A 208 8.86 -16.33 26.34
N HIS A 209 9.73 -17.31 26.08
CA HIS A 209 11.18 -17.13 26.11
C HIS A 209 11.77 -17.15 24.70
N ARG A 210 12.89 -16.46 24.52
CA ARG A 210 13.73 -16.58 23.33
C ARG A 210 14.34 -17.97 23.31
N PHE A 211 13.79 -18.84 22.48
CA PHE A 211 14.22 -20.21 22.32
C PHE A 211 15.51 -20.32 21.51
N TRP A 212 15.61 -19.50 20.47
CA TRP A 212 16.74 -19.50 19.55
C TRP A 212 16.86 -18.14 18.86
N SER A 213 18.06 -17.78 18.41
CA SER A 213 18.28 -16.56 17.64
C SER A 213 19.43 -16.76 16.66
N VAL A 214 19.32 -16.13 15.50
CA VAL A 214 20.38 -16.02 14.51
C VAL A 214 20.52 -14.61 14.01
N ASP A 215 21.77 -14.17 13.87
CA ASP A 215 22.12 -12.90 13.27
C ASP A 215 22.53 -13.05 11.80
N ASP A 216 22.78 -11.90 11.17
CA ASP A 216 23.20 -11.78 9.78
C ASP A 216 24.59 -12.40 9.51
N LYS A 217 25.40 -12.63 10.55
CA LYS A 217 26.68 -13.35 10.40
C LYS A 217 26.47 -14.85 10.29
N GLN A 218 25.38 -15.38 10.84
CA GLN A 218 25.05 -16.79 10.78
C GLN A 218 24.13 -17.13 9.60
N VAL A 219 23.24 -16.21 9.22
CA VAL A 219 22.28 -16.42 8.12
C VAL A 219 22.44 -15.33 7.06
N HIS A 220 23.33 -15.59 6.12
CA HIS A 220 23.54 -14.79 4.92
C HIS A 220 23.90 -15.68 3.72
N THR A 221 23.59 -15.18 2.54
CA THR A 221 24.17 -15.65 1.27
C THR A 221 25.29 -14.71 0.84
N GLU A 222 25.81 -14.86 -0.38
CA GLU A 222 26.70 -13.85 -0.96
C GLU A 222 26.01 -12.48 -1.14
N TYR A 223 24.68 -12.47 -1.21
CA TYR A 223 23.89 -11.33 -1.67
C TYR A 223 22.97 -10.74 -0.60
N SER A 224 22.26 -11.53 0.19
CA SER A 224 21.32 -11.02 1.19
C SER A 224 21.44 -11.72 2.56
N ALA A 225 20.81 -11.15 3.58
CA ALA A 225 20.83 -11.66 4.95
C ALA A 225 19.48 -11.41 5.66
N LEU A 226 19.29 -12.05 6.82
CA LEU A 226 18.23 -11.69 7.77
C LEU A 226 18.67 -11.88 9.21
N ARG A 227 17.86 -11.35 10.13
CA ARG A 227 17.93 -11.67 11.57
C ARG A 227 16.64 -12.39 11.97
N SER A 228 16.75 -13.36 12.87
CA SER A 228 15.61 -14.12 13.36
C SER A 228 15.73 -14.39 14.85
N VAL A 229 14.60 -14.28 15.55
CA VAL A 229 14.45 -14.73 16.94
C VAL A 229 13.22 -15.61 17.04
N VAL A 230 13.36 -16.75 17.70
CA VAL A 230 12.27 -17.69 17.92
C VAL A 230 11.72 -17.50 19.32
N MET A 231 10.46 -17.10 19.40
CA MET A 231 9.71 -17.06 20.65
C MET A 231 9.04 -18.40 20.88
N ALA A 232 9.13 -18.93 22.10
CA ALA A 232 8.44 -20.15 22.48
C ALA A 232 7.67 -19.99 23.80
N ASP A 233 6.55 -20.68 23.93
CA ASP A 233 5.89 -20.79 25.23
C ASP A 233 6.77 -21.57 26.22
N PRO A 234 6.54 -21.47 27.54
CA PRO A 234 7.36 -22.14 28.54
C PRO A 234 7.48 -23.67 28.39
N ALA A 235 6.51 -24.32 27.73
CA ALA A 235 6.57 -25.75 27.43
C ALA A 235 7.06 -26.08 26.01
N GLU A 236 7.39 -25.06 25.21
CA GLU A 236 7.94 -25.13 23.85
C GLU A 236 7.04 -25.89 22.84
N LYS A 237 5.73 -25.86 23.07
CA LYS A 237 4.69 -26.41 22.18
C LYS A 237 4.32 -25.42 21.07
N ILE A 238 4.31 -24.13 21.38
CA ILE A 238 4.07 -23.03 20.45
C ILE A 238 5.42 -22.40 20.17
N LYS A 239 5.80 -22.32 18.90
CA LYS A 239 7.01 -21.62 18.48
C LYS A 239 6.68 -20.64 17.37
N VAL A 240 7.13 -19.40 17.55
CA VAL A 240 6.87 -18.28 16.64
C VAL A 240 8.21 -17.62 16.28
N PRO A 241 8.88 -18.07 15.21
CA PRO A 241 10.01 -17.35 14.64
C PRO A 241 9.58 -15.97 14.11
N ILE A 242 10.34 -14.94 14.48
CA ILE A 242 10.15 -13.55 14.09
C ILE A 242 11.38 -13.13 13.30
N ASN A 243 11.18 -12.77 12.03
CA ASN A 243 12.25 -12.39 11.12
C ASN A 243 12.18 -10.91 10.77
N GLU A 244 13.34 -10.29 10.55
CA GLU A 244 13.45 -8.96 9.95
C GLU A 244 14.55 -8.94 8.87
N PRO A 245 14.48 -8.03 7.88
CA PRO A 245 15.54 -7.92 6.89
C PRO A 245 16.87 -7.56 7.57
N ALA A 246 17.98 -8.00 6.96
CA ALA A 246 19.31 -7.52 7.31
C ALA A 246 20.03 -7.00 6.07
N PHE A 247 21.04 -6.15 6.29
CA PHE A 247 21.80 -5.55 5.21
C PHE A 247 22.60 -6.60 4.44
N GLY A 248 22.50 -6.54 3.11
CA GLY A 248 23.29 -7.33 2.17
C GLY A 248 23.59 -6.53 0.90
N LYS A 249 24.31 -7.13 -0.06
CA LYS A 249 24.53 -6.52 -1.39
C LYS A 249 23.22 -6.33 -2.16
N LYS A 250 22.26 -7.24 -1.96
CA LYS A 250 20.96 -7.27 -2.61
C LYS A 250 19.84 -7.33 -1.57
N LYS A 251 18.63 -6.98 -2.01
CA LYS A 251 17.43 -6.90 -1.17
C LYS A 251 17.14 -8.26 -0.51
N SER A 252 16.98 -8.26 0.81
CA SER A 252 16.55 -9.42 1.59
C SER A 252 15.16 -9.90 1.15
N GLN A 253 14.97 -11.21 1.07
CA GLN A 253 13.66 -11.83 0.84
C GLN A 253 12.60 -11.41 1.89
N ILE A 254 13.02 -11.04 3.11
CA ILE A 254 12.09 -10.52 4.13
C ILE A 254 11.54 -9.16 3.72
N GLN A 255 12.37 -8.33 3.08
CA GLN A 255 11.92 -7.06 2.51
C GLN A 255 11.03 -7.30 1.28
N GLU A 256 11.30 -8.31 0.44
CA GLU A 256 10.38 -8.70 -0.64
C GLU A 256 8.99 -9.05 -0.07
N PHE A 257 8.92 -9.88 0.97
CA PHE A 257 7.67 -10.19 1.64
C PHE A 257 6.95 -8.90 2.09
N VAL A 258 7.64 -8.01 2.81
CA VAL A 258 7.04 -6.78 3.35
C VAL A 258 6.53 -5.87 2.24
N ASP A 259 7.25 -5.77 1.12
CA ASP A 259 6.88 -4.95 -0.04
C ASP A 259 5.57 -5.46 -0.68
N PHE A 260 5.41 -6.77 -0.88
CA PHE A 260 4.26 -7.37 -1.57
C PHE A 260 3.08 -7.69 -0.64
N TYR A 261 3.33 -7.95 0.65
CA TYR A 261 2.32 -8.10 1.68
C TYR A 261 1.83 -6.74 2.22
N GLY A 262 2.61 -5.68 2.01
CA GLY A 262 2.31 -4.32 2.43
C GLY A 262 2.51 -4.05 3.93
N GLY A 263 3.36 -4.83 4.61
CA GLY A 263 3.61 -4.73 6.05
C GLY A 263 4.06 -6.04 6.69
N ALA A 264 4.05 -6.09 8.03
CA ALA A 264 4.31 -7.32 8.79
C ALA A 264 3.21 -8.36 8.59
N GLY A 265 3.56 -9.65 8.68
CA GLY A 265 2.60 -10.74 8.51
C GLY A 265 3.20 -12.13 8.66
N VAL A 266 2.36 -13.15 8.61
CA VAL A 266 2.81 -14.55 8.59
C VAL A 266 3.40 -14.87 7.23
N GLN A 267 4.66 -15.29 7.20
CA GLN A 267 5.35 -15.73 5.98
C GLN A 267 5.08 -17.20 5.71
N HIS A 268 5.29 -18.06 6.70
CA HIS A 268 5.06 -19.48 6.50
C HIS A 268 4.54 -20.20 7.73
N ILE A 269 3.94 -21.35 7.45
CA ILE A 269 3.35 -22.23 8.45
C ILE A 269 3.98 -23.60 8.26
N ALA A 270 4.67 -24.08 9.28
CA ALA A 270 5.24 -25.40 9.28
C ALA A 270 4.23 -26.41 9.83
N ILE A 271 4.04 -27.49 9.09
CA ILE A 271 3.13 -28.58 9.46
C ILE A 271 3.96 -29.84 9.66
N ASN A 272 3.86 -30.38 10.87
CA ASN A 272 4.55 -31.60 11.25
C ASN A 272 3.97 -32.81 10.50
N THR A 273 4.83 -33.77 10.14
CA THR A 273 4.44 -35.09 9.65
C THR A 273 5.29 -36.19 10.29
N PRO A 274 4.70 -37.36 10.61
CA PRO A 274 5.46 -38.54 11.02
C PRO A 274 6.13 -39.29 9.86
N ASP A 275 5.77 -39.00 8.60
CA ASP A 275 6.34 -39.63 7.40
C ASP A 275 6.39 -38.62 6.25
N ILE A 276 7.51 -37.91 6.18
CA ILE A 276 7.75 -36.87 5.19
C ILE A 276 7.91 -37.45 3.78
N ILE A 277 8.48 -38.65 3.62
CA ILE A 277 8.66 -39.26 2.29
C ILE A 277 7.30 -39.53 1.66
N THR A 278 6.39 -40.16 2.41
CA THR A 278 5.01 -40.39 1.95
C THR A 278 4.27 -39.08 1.75
N SER A 279 4.41 -38.12 2.68
CA SER A 279 3.76 -36.82 2.58
C SER A 279 4.16 -36.06 1.31
N ILE A 280 5.46 -35.90 1.04
CA ILE A 280 5.93 -35.15 -0.13
C ILE A 280 5.63 -35.89 -1.43
N THR A 281 5.72 -37.23 -1.43
CA THR A 281 5.32 -38.03 -2.59
C THR A 281 3.85 -37.76 -2.95
N ASN A 282 2.96 -37.78 -1.96
CA ASN A 282 1.53 -37.60 -2.17
C ASN A 282 1.16 -36.14 -2.46
N LEU A 283 1.83 -35.18 -1.84
CA LEU A 283 1.68 -33.74 -2.14
C LEU A 283 2.10 -33.45 -3.59
N ARG A 284 3.23 -33.98 -4.06
CA ARG A 284 3.64 -33.85 -5.47
C ARG A 284 2.66 -34.54 -6.41
N ALA A 285 2.14 -35.72 -6.07
CA ALA A 285 1.10 -36.39 -6.86
C ALA A 285 -0.22 -35.60 -6.93
N ARG A 286 -0.51 -34.80 -5.89
CA ARG A 286 -1.61 -33.83 -5.86
C ARG A 286 -1.31 -32.53 -6.62
N GLY A 287 -0.10 -32.37 -7.16
CA GLY A 287 0.33 -31.17 -7.88
C GLY A 287 0.70 -30.00 -6.97
N CYS A 288 1.14 -30.26 -5.75
CA CYS A 288 1.77 -29.25 -4.90
C CYS A 288 3.20 -28.97 -5.38
N ASP A 289 3.53 -27.69 -5.53
CA ASP A 289 4.84 -27.24 -5.99
C ASP A 289 5.75 -26.88 -4.81
N PHE A 290 7.01 -27.31 -4.90
CA PHE A 290 8.04 -27.10 -3.88
C PHE A 290 9.21 -26.30 -4.44
N LEU A 291 9.98 -25.68 -3.54
CA LEU A 291 11.25 -25.06 -3.90
C LEU A 291 12.24 -26.09 -4.46
N THR A 292 13.08 -25.63 -5.36
CA THR A 292 14.13 -26.46 -5.97
C THR A 292 15.39 -26.37 -5.14
N ILE A 293 15.88 -27.52 -4.65
CA ILE A 293 17.15 -27.63 -3.93
C ILE A 293 18.25 -28.11 -4.91
N PRO A 294 19.42 -27.47 -4.98
CA PRO A 294 20.51 -27.88 -5.87
C PRO A 294 21.11 -29.25 -5.53
N ASP A 295 21.44 -30.07 -6.53
CA ASP A 295 22.03 -31.42 -6.32
C ASP A 295 23.31 -31.40 -5.48
N LYS A 296 24.12 -30.34 -5.60
CA LYS A 296 25.36 -30.13 -4.84
C LYS A 296 25.14 -30.14 -3.31
N TYR A 297 23.96 -29.77 -2.85
CA TYR A 297 23.58 -29.87 -1.44
C TYR A 297 23.65 -31.33 -0.97
N TYR A 298 23.07 -32.27 -1.73
CA TYR A 298 23.04 -33.69 -1.41
C TYR A 298 24.42 -34.34 -1.51
N ASP A 299 25.26 -33.92 -2.46
CA ASP A 299 26.65 -34.39 -2.54
C ASP A 299 27.45 -34.04 -1.28
N THR A 300 27.23 -32.84 -0.76
CA THR A 300 27.88 -32.35 0.47
C THR A 300 27.30 -33.07 1.69
N LEU A 301 25.97 -33.23 1.73
CA LEU A 301 25.26 -33.94 2.79
C LEU A 301 25.72 -35.39 2.90
N ARG A 302 25.85 -36.13 1.79
CA ARG A 302 26.34 -37.52 1.79
C ARG A 302 27.70 -37.66 2.46
N LYS A 303 28.63 -36.74 2.18
CA LYS A 303 29.96 -36.72 2.80
C LYS A 303 29.88 -36.43 4.30
N ALA A 304 29.05 -35.47 4.70
CA ALA A 304 28.87 -35.12 6.10
C ALA A 304 28.22 -36.25 6.90
N LEU A 305 27.20 -36.91 6.33
CA LEU A 305 26.50 -38.03 6.94
C LEU A 305 27.32 -39.31 7.01
N ALA A 306 28.23 -39.53 6.06
CA ALA A 306 29.18 -40.64 6.13
C ALA A 306 30.02 -40.58 7.42
N VAL A 307 30.27 -39.38 7.96
CA VAL A 307 30.95 -39.18 9.25
C VAL A 307 29.96 -39.16 10.41
N HIS A 308 28.89 -38.37 10.31
CA HIS A 308 27.92 -38.18 11.39
C HIS A 308 27.24 -39.51 11.80
N ASN A 309 26.73 -40.30 10.84
CA ASN A 309 25.99 -41.53 11.13
C ASN A 309 26.85 -42.61 11.81
N GLN A 310 28.18 -42.51 11.80
CA GLN A 310 29.05 -43.46 12.52
C GLN A 310 29.00 -43.27 14.04
N THR A 311 28.67 -42.06 14.51
CA THR A 311 28.75 -41.67 15.93
C THR A 311 27.45 -41.11 16.48
N ALA A 312 26.49 -40.78 15.62
CA ALA A 312 25.20 -40.22 16.00
C ALA A 312 24.41 -41.19 16.89
N LYS A 313 23.84 -40.66 17.98
CA LYS A 313 22.89 -41.42 18.83
C LYS A 313 21.65 -41.85 18.05
N ARG A 314 21.26 -41.05 17.06
CA ARG A 314 20.15 -41.29 16.16
C ARG A 314 20.61 -40.99 14.73
N PRO A 315 21.14 -41.98 14.00
CA PRO A 315 21.55 -41.77 12.62
C PRO A 315 20.32 -41.50 11.75
N ILE A 316 20.54 -40.76 10.67
CA ILE A 316 19.52 -40.58 9.62
C ILE A 316 19.33 -41.90 8.90
N VAL A 317 18.08 -42.38 8.85
CA VAL A 317 17.73 -43.73 8.35
C VAL A 317 17.06 -43.70 6.98
N GLU A 318 16.54 -42.54 6.58
CA GLU A 318 15.93 -42.32 5.28
C GLU A 318 16.97 -42.41 4.15
N ASP A 319 16.54 -42.97 3.02
CA ASP A 319 17.38 -43.10 1.83
C ASP A 319 17.67 -41.73 1.21
N LEU A 320 18.95 -41.35 1.15
CA LEU A 320 19.39 -40.07 0.60
C LEU A 320 19.05 -39.89 -0.88
N ASP A 321 18.96 -40.97 -1.67
CA ASP A 321 18.53 -40.91 -3.06
C ASP A 321 17.05 -40.52 -3.16
N ILE A 322 16.23 -41.02 -2.22
CA ILE A 322 14.82 -40.65 -2.11
C ILE A 322 14.68 -39.20 -1.63
N LEU A 323 15.43 -38.80 -0.60
CA LEU A 323 15.42 -37.43 -0.09
C LEU A 323 15.84 -36.43 -1.18
N GLN A 324 16.89 -36.75 -1.95
CA GLN A 324 17.33 -35.94 -3.10
C GLN A 324 16.25 -35.85 -4.18
N LYS A 325 15.66 -36.98 -4.57
CA LYS A 325 14.58 -37.01 -5.57
C LYS A 325 13.38 -36.16 -5.15
N LEU A 326 13.04 -36.15 -3.87
CA LEU A 326 11.92 -35.39 -3.31
C LEU A 326 12.30 -33.95 -2.95
N GLN A 327 13.58 -33.60 -3.01
CA GLN A 327 14.15 -32.32 -2.62
C GLN A 327 13.95 -31.97 -1.13
N ILE A 328 14.00 -32.98 -0.27
CA ILE A 328 13.89 -32.84 1.19
C ILE A 328 15.27 -32.50 1.76
N MET A 329 15.34 -31.47 2.60
CA MET A 329 16.56 -31.07 3.30
C MET A 329 16.67 -31.75 4.66
N VAL A 330 17.90 -31.94 5.15
CA VAL A 330 18.24 -32.61 6.41
C VAL A 330 19.10 -31.69 7.25
N ASP A 331 18.69 -31.42 8.49
CA ASP A 331 19.59 -30.86 9.51
C ASP A 331 19.66 -31.79 10.72
N TYR A 332 20.76 -31.77 11.45
CA TYR A 332 21.01 -32.71 12.52
C TYR A 332 21.91 -32.14 13.62
N ASP A 333 21.72 -32.66 14.83
CA ASP A 333 22.56 -32.40 15.99
C ASP A 333 22.97 -33.72 16.67
N GLU A 334 23.57 -33.65 17.84
CA GLU A 334 24.02 -34.84 18.59
C GLU A 334 22.87 -35.71 19.11
N ASN A 335 21.64 -35.18 19.16
CA ASN A 335 20.47 -35.80 19.78
C ASN A 335 19.49 -36.37 18.75
N GLY A 336 19.48 -35.83 17.54
CA GLY A 336 18.53 -36.20 16.50
C GLY A 336 18.70 -35.40 15.21
N TYR A 337 17.69 -35.48 14.35
CA TYR A 337 17.66 -34.75 13.08
C TYR A 337 16.25 -34.28 12.74
N LEU A 338 16.17 -33.32 11.83
CA LEU A 338 14.93 -32.88 11.20
C LEU A 338 15.04 -32.99 9.69
N LEU A 339 13.87 -33.20 9.08
CA LEU A 339 13.69 -33.22 7.64
C LEU A 339 12.69 -32.11 7.31
N GLN A 340 12.99 -31.29 6.31
CA GLN A 340 12.14 -30.15 5.96
C GLN A 340 12.12 -29.87 4.46
N ILE A 341 11.01 -29.32 3.98
CA ILE A 341 10.87 -28.82 2.61
C ILE A 341 9.80 -27.73 2.58
N PHE A 342 9.98 -26.75 1.69
CA PHE A 342 9.09 -25.60 1.55
C PHE A 342 8.36 -25.66 0.23
N THR A 343 7.06 -25.33 0.27
CA THR A 343 6.30 -25.10 -0.95
C THR A 343 6.77 -23.82 -1.64
N ARG A 344 6.42 -23.65 -2.91
CA ARG A 344 6.35 -22.30 -3.49
C ARG A 344 5.27 -21.47 -2.77
N PRO A 345 5.27 -20.12 -2.93
CA PRO A 345 4.14 -19.30 -2.50
C PRO A 345 2.81 -19.89 -2.96
N LEU A 346 1.80 -19.86 -2.08
CA LEU A 346 0.47 -20.43 -2.35
C LEU A 346 -0.43 -19.48 -3.15
N GLU A 347 0.06 -18.27 -3.42
CA GLU A 347 -0.54 -17.25 -4.26
C GLU A 347 0.53 -16.61 -5.17
N ASP A 348 0.10 -15.76 -6.11
CA ASP A 348 1.04 -15.10 -7.05
C ASP A 348 1.97 -14.11 -6.34
N ARG A 349 1.51 -13.50 -5.23
CA ARG A 349 2.37 -12.64 -4.42
C ARG A 349 3.38 -13.53 -3.70
N PRO A 350 4.67 -13.15 -3.63
CA PRO A 350 5.69 -13.92 -2.93
C PRO A 350 5.57 -13.78 -1.40
N THR A 351 4.43 -14.19 -0.84
CA THR A 351 4.09 -14.01 0.58
C THR A 351 3.95 -15.35 1.30
N VAL A 352 2.74 -15.88 1.47
CA VAL A 352 2.47 -17.06 2.29
C VAL A 352 2.89 -18.35 1.58
N PHE A 353 3.70 -19.18 2.25
CA PHE A 353 4.00 -20.56 1.85
C PHE A 353 3.89 -21.53 3.04
N VAL A 354 3.99 -22.83 2.77
CA VAL A 354 3.92 -23.89 3.78
C VAL A 354 5.25 -24.64 3.84
N GLU A 355 5.66 -25.01 5.04
CA GLU A 355 6.75 -25.93 5.29
C GLU A 355 6.17 -27.28 5.74
N ILE A 356 6.72 -28.37 5.23
CA ILE A 356 6.46 -29.71 5.77
C ILE A 356 7.70 -30.17 6.50
N ILE A 357 7.53 -30.51 7.78
CA ILE A 357 8.65 -30.84 8.68
C ILE A 357 8.42 -32.19 9.38
N GLN A 358 9.46 -33.01 9.46
CA GLN A 358 9.49 -34.21 10.31
C GLN A 358 10.63 -34.07 11.31
N ARG A 359 10.33 -34.31 12.59
CA ARG A 359 11.30 -34.21 13.69
C ARG A 359 11.59 -35.59 14.25
N ASN A 360 12.86 -35.98 14.21
CA ASN A 360 13.38 -37.19 14.85
C ASN A 360 14.22 -36.81 16.07
N ASN A 361 13.54 -36.46 17.16
CA ASN A 361 14.16 -36.03 18.43
C ASN A 361 15.07 -34.80 18.30
N HIS A 362 14.61 -33.84 17.50
CA HIS A 362 15.29 -32.58 17.26
C HIS A 362 14.32 -31.41 17.43
N ASN A 363 14.64 -30.49 18.34
CA ASN A 363 13.77 -29.36 18.70
C ASN A 363 14.19 -28.03 18.06
N GLY A 364 15.34 -27.98 17.38
CA GLY A 364 15.84 -26.78 16.70
C GLY A 364 15.17 -26.48 15.35
N PHE A 365 15.67 -25.47 14.63
CA PHE A 365 15.03 -24.90 13.42
C PHE A 365 15.78 -25.14 12.11
N GLY A 366 16.77 -26.04 12.11
CA GLY A 366 17.46 -26.35 10.88
C GLY A 366 18.54 -25.33 10.52
N ALA A 367 19.27 -24.78 11.51
CA ALA A 367 20.33 -23.77 11.34
C ALA A 367 21.26 -24.08 10.16
N GLY A 368 21.66 -25.34 9.99
CA GLY A 368 22.53 -25.80 8.90
C GLY A 368 21.90 -25.73 7.52
N ASN A 369 20.57 -25.80 7.43
CA ASN A 369 19.81 -25.72 6.20
C ASN A 369 19.43 -24.30 5.78
N PHE A 370 19.49 -23.31 6.69
CA PHE A 370 19.09 -21.93 6.37
C PHE A 370 19.83 -21.42 5.12
N LYS A 371 21.13 -21.68 5.00
CA LYS A 371 21.88 -21.23 3.82
C LYS A 371 21.31 -21.78 2.51
N SER A 372 21.12 -23.09 2.40
CA SER A 372 20.62 -23.75 1.18
C SER A 372 19.17 -23.34 0.86
N LEU A 373 18.35 -23.18 1.90
CA LEU A 373 16.99 -22.66 1.77
C LEU A 373 17.00 -21.24 1.19
N PHE A 374 17.89 -20.39 1.69
CA PHE A 374 17.98 -19.00 1.24
C PHE A 374 18.47 -18.89 -0.18
N GLU A 375 19.50 -19.66 -0.55
CA GLU A 375 19.96 -19.72 -1.93
C GLU A 375 18.81 -20.13 -2.88
N SER A 376 17.94 -21.05 -2.43
CA SER A 376 16.77 -21.49 -3.20
C SER A 376 15.67 -20.42 -3.29
N LEU A 377 15.41 -19.70 -2.20
CA LEU A 377 14.43 -18.59 -2.17
C LEU A 377 14.93 -17.36 -2.95
N GLU A 378 16.22 -17.05 -2.88
CA GLU A 378 16.87 -15.98 -3.65
C GLU A 378 16.83 -16.26 -5.15
N LEU A 379 17.03 -17.52 -5.57
CA LEU A 379 16.87 -17.91 -6.97
C LEU A 379 15.45 -17.59 -7.47
N GLU A 380 14.43 -17.93 -6.68
CA GLU A 380 13.04 -17.63 -7.01
C GLU A 380 12.77 -16.11 -6.95
N GLN A 381 13.40 -15.37 -6.04
CA GLN A 381 13.33 -13.90 -5.96
C GLN A 381 13.97 -13.23 -7.18
N GLU A 382 15.08 -13.78 -7.68
CA GLU A 382 15.74 -13.33 -8.91
C GLU A 382 14.86 -13.58 -10.13
N LEU A 383 14.22 -14.76 -10.23
CA LEU A 383 13.25 -15.06 -11.29
C LEU A 383 12.07 -14.08 -11.31
N ARG A 384 11.66 -13.56 -10.14
CA ARG A 384 10.64 -12.50 -10.02
C ARG A 384 11.17 -11.09 -10.33
N GLY A 385 12.48 -10.92 -10.50
CA GLY A 385 13.12 -9.62 -10.73
C GLY A 385 13.26 -8.76 -9.48
N ASN A 386 13.13 -9.34 -8.28
CA ASN A 386 13.09 -8.60 -7.01
C ASN A 386 14.41 -8.66 -6.23
N LEU A 387 15.38 -9.47 -6.65
CA LEU A 387 16.73 -9.54 -6.07
C LEU A 387 17.59 -8.37 -6.59
N THR A 388 17.20 -7.17 -6.17
CA THR A 388 17.75 -5.89 -6.62
C THR A 388 18.91 -5.43 -5.76
N ASP A 389 19.86 -4.70 -6.34
CA ASP A 389 20.98 -4.13 -5.58
C ASP A 389 20.45 -3.13 -4.54
N MET A 390 20.92 -3.26 -3.30
CA MET A 390 20.63 -2.28 -2.26
C MET A 390 21.58 -1.10 -2.43
N GLU A 391 21.06 0.13 -2.46
CA GLU A 391 21.93 1.30 -2.31
C GLU A 391 22.67 1.16 -0.98
N GLN A 392 24.00 1.10 -1.01
CA GLN A 392 24.79 0.99 0.21
C GLN A 392 24.41 2.14 1.15
N PRO A 393 24.08 1.88 2.44
CA PRO A 393 24.00 2.97 3.40
C PRO A 393 25.38 3.61 3.42
N GLN A 394 25.49 4.84 2.90
CA GLN A 394 26.69 5.64 3.08
C GLN A 394 26.93 5.72 4.58
N ALA A 395 28.10 5.25 5.03
CA ALA A 395 28.51 5.37 6.43
C ALA A 395 28.23 6.80 6.88
N ALA A 396 27.46 6.96 7.96
CA ALA A 396 27.10 8.28 8.49
C ALA A 396 28.40 9.10 8.62
N PRO A 397 28.53 10.23 7.89
CA PRO A 397 29.74 11.03 7.99
C PRO A 397 29.92 11.46 9.43
N THR A 398 31.11 11.26 9.97
CA THR A 398 31.52 11.94 11.21
C THR A 398 31.48 13.43 10.94
N VAL A 399 30.44 14.09 11.45
CA VAL A 399 30.20 15.52 11.24
C VAL A 399 31.33 16.30 11.94
N ARG A 400 32.35 16.69 11.17
CA ARG A 400 33.04 17.96 11.42
C ARG A 400 32.19 19.03 10.75
N SER A 401 31.55 19.84 11.59
CA SER A 401 30.44 20.76 11.28
C SER A 401 30.75 21.92 10.34
N ASP A 402 31.99 22.06 9.85
CA ASP A 402 32.44 23.37 9.37
C ASP A 402 32.80 23.40 7.87
N LEU A 403 32.65 22.29 7.11
CA LEU A 403 33.04 22.21 5.69
C LEU A 403 31.93 21.74 4.72
N LEU A 404 30.71 21.41 5.19
CA LEU A 404 29.66 20.77 4.36
C LEU A 404 28.80 21.71 3.49
N GLN A 405 28.87 23.03 3.66
CA GLN A 405 28.01 23.93 2.88
C GLN A 405 28.54 24.23 1.47
N ASP A 406 29.85 24.44 1.33
CA ASP A 406 30.42 24.88 0.05
C ASP A 406 30.54 23.73 -0.97
N GLU A 407 30.95 22.53 -0.55
CA GLU A 407 31.04 21.38 -1.46
C GLU A 407 29.66 20.88 -1.93
N PHE A 408 28.66 20.91 -1.05
CA PHE A 408 27.29 20.54 -1.40
C PHE A 408 26.66 21.54 -2.39
N GLN A 409 26.94 22.83 -2.21
CA GLN A 409 26.51 23.87 -3.15
C GLN A 409 27.17 23.70 -4.52
N VAL A 410 28.46 23.35 -4.56
CA VAL A 410 29.19 23.06 -5.80
C VAL A 410 28.62 21.83 -6.51
N MET A 411 28.35 20.74 -5.77
CA MET A 411 27.79 19.51 -6.33
C MET A 411 26.35 19.69 -6.82
N ALA A 412 25.49 20.35 -6.05
CA ALA A 412 24.12 20.67 -6.46
C ALA A 412 24.09 21.55 -7.72
N THR A 413 25.02 22.52 -7.82
CA THR A 413 25.17 23.36 -9.01
C THR A 413 25.61 22.56 -10.23
N GLN A 414 26.50 21.56 -10.06
CA GLN A 414 26.94 20.69 -11.14
C GLN A 414 25.83 19.75 -11.63
N ILE A 415 25.08 19.13 -10.73
CA ILE A 415 23.94 18.26 -11.06
C ILE A 415 22.87 19.07 -11.81
N HIS A 416 22.51 20.24 -11.30
CA HIS A 416 21.55 21.13 -11.95
C HIS A 416 21.99 21.55 -13.36
N LYS A 417 23.26 21.92 -13.54
CA LYS A 417 23.81 22.25 -14.87
C LYS A 417 23.74 21.07 -15.84
N ARG A 418 24.04 19.86 -15.36
CA ARG A 418 24.03 18.65 -16.18
C ARG A 418 22.63 18.27 -16.63
N CYS A 419 21.66 18.25 -15.72
CA CYS A 419 20.26 17.98 -16.06
C CYS A 419 19.65 19.05 -16.99
N ALA A 420 19.98 20.32 -16.78
CA ALA A 420 19.55 21.40 -17.67
C ALA A 420 20.15 21.23 -19.07
N TYR A 421 21.44 20.86 -19.17
CA TYR A 421 22.12 20.66 -20.45
C TYR A 421 21.59 19.45 -21.21
N GLU A 422 21.34 18.32 -20.53
CA GLU A 422 20.76 17.12 -21.13
C GLU A 422 19.38 17.43 -21.73
N MET A 423 18.53 18.14 -20.99
CA MET A 423 17.20 18.52 -21.47
C MET A 423 17.25 19.57 -22.59
N TYR A 424 18.18 20.52 -22.55
CA TYR A 424 18.43 21.44 -23.67
C TYR A 424 18.79 20.68 -24.93
N THR A 425 19.70 19.71 -24.81
CA THR A 425 20.21 18.94 -25.93
C THR A 425 19.08 18.12 -26.56
N PHE A 426 18.29 17.43 -25.73
CA PHE A 426 17.09 16.73 -26.17
C PHE A 426 16.09 17.65 -26.89
N CYS A 427 15.77 18.81 -26.32
CA CYS A 427 14.85 19.75 -26.94
C CYS A 427 15.40 20.34 -28.25
N ARG A 428 16.71 20.59 -28.34
CA ARG A 428 17.35 21.12 -29.55
C ARG A 428 17.37 20.08 -30.68
N GLU A 429 17.66 18.82 -30.37
CA GLU A 429 17.70 17.72 -31.33
C GLU A 429 16.31 17.38 -31.90
N ASN A 430 15.25 17.65 -31.15
CA ASN A 430 13.86 17.39 -31.53
C ASN A 430 13.10 18.65 -32.00
N ASP A 431 13.81 19.75 -32.26
CA ASP A 431 13.25 21.04 -32.72
C ASP A 431 12.18 21.65 -31.78
N LEU A 432 12.33 21.39 -30.47
CA LEU A 432 11.44 21.82 -29.39
C LEU A 432 11.96 23.10 -28.70
N ALA A 433 12.41 24.08 -29.48
CA ALA A 433 13.01 25.31 -28.96
C ALA A 433 12.11 26.06 -27.95
N TYR A 434 10.80 26.03 -28.17
CA TYR A 434 9.81 26.63 -27.27
C TYR A 434 9.59 25.84 -25.97
N ALA A 435 9.70 24.50 -26.02
CA ALA A 435 9.63 23.67 -24.82
C ALA A 435 10.87 23.88 -23.96
N TRP A 436 12.05 24.01 -24.57
CA TRP A 436 13.27 24.38 -23.85
C TRP A 436 13.13 25.75 -23.19
N ALA A 437 12.67 26.78 -23.90
CA ALA A 437 12.47 28.11 -23.33
C ALA A 437 11.52 28.08 -22.12
N PHE A 438 10.49 27.23 -22.15
CA PHE A 438 9.59 26.99 -21.03
C PHE A 438 10.28 26.26 -19.87
N LEU A 439 10.96 25.13 -20.12
CA LEU A 439 11.63 24.33 -19.09
C LEU A 439 12.77 25.09 -18.44
N TYR A 440 13.60 25.77 -19.24
CA TYR A 440 14.68 26.59 -18.73
C TYR A 440 14.15 27.68 -17.79
N ARG A 441 13.05 28.35 -18.18
CA ARG A 441 12.46 29.42 -17.38
C ARG A 441 11.74 28.93 -16.12
N ASN A 442 11.04 27.80 -16.17
CA ASN A 442 10.15 27.34 -15.09
C ASN A 442 10.74 26.24 -14.21
N VAL A 443 11.72 25.49 -14.70
CA VAL A 443 12.30 24.32 -14.02
C VAL A 443 13.78 24.54 -13.70
N TYR A 444 14.55 25.14 -14.63
CA TYR A 444 16.01 25.27 -14.49
C TYR A 444 16.52 26.70 -14.23
N SER A 445 15.66 27.71 -14.02
CA SER A 445 16.07 29.06 -13.63
C SER A 445 15.71 29.34 -12.17
N TYR A 446 16.67 29.88 -11.41
CA TYR A 446 16.56 30.03 -9.96
C TYR A 446 15.68 31.20 -9.51
N PHE A 447 14.94 31.87 -10.42
CA PHE A 447 14.16 33.06 -10.09
C PHE A 447 12.81 33.10 -10.81
N TRP A 448 11.74 33.17 -10.02
CA TRP A 448 10.34 33.11 -10.45
C TRP A 448 9.92 34.40 -11.16
N TRP A 449 9.72 34.35 -12.48
CA TRP A 449 9.05 35.41 -13.24
C TRP A 449 8.09 34.84 -14.30
N ARG A 450 6.77 35.04 -14.06
CA ARG A 450 5.66 34.69 -14.98
C ARG A 450 5.71 35.56 -16.26
N ALA A 451 5.47 34.96 -17.43
CA ALA A 451 5.01 35.69 -18.62
C ALA A 451 4.06 34.86 -19.49
N ARG A 452 2.99 35.54 -19.97
CA ARG A 452 2.06 35.18 -21.06
C ARG A 452 2.63 35.74 -22.39
N LEU A 453 2.37 35.20 -23.60
CA LEU A 453 1.18 35.40 -24.46
C LEU A 453 1.32 34.53 -25.76
N SER A 454 0.29 33.72 -26.10
CA SER A 454 -0.56 33.67 -27.33
C SER A 454 0.15 33.31 -28.66
N SER A 455 -0.34 32.46 -29.56
CA SER A 455 -1.67 31.99 -30.03
C SER A 455 -1.49 30.63 -30.76
N LEU A 456 -2.43 29.72 -31.03
CA LEU A 456 -3.90 29.68 -31.13
C LEU A 456 -4.42 28.38 -30.45
N GLN A 457 -5.66 28.44 -29.95
CA GLN A 457 -6.53 27.32 -29.50
C GLN A 457 -6.24 26.58 -28.16
N VAL A 458 -5.64 27.27 -27.18
CA VAL A 458 -5.26 26.81 -25.82
C VAL A 458 -3.81 26.31 -25.79
N PRO A 459 -2.88 26.99 -25.09
CA PRO A 459 -1.52 26.49 -24.93
C PRO A 459 -1.53 25.17 -24.15
N ASN A 460 -0.85 24.13 -24.64
CA ASN A 460 -0.64 22.87 -23.90
C ASN A 460 -0.10 23.11 -22.47
N ALA A 461 0.63 24.21 -22.26
CA ALA A 461 1.12 24.67 -20.96
C ALA A 461 0.00 25.08 -19.98
N LYS A 462 -1.15 25.59 -20.47
CA LYS A 462 -2.28 25.97 -19.60
C LYS A 462 -3.14 24.77 -19.22
N THR A 463 -3.34 23.81 -20.10
CA THR A 463 -4.02 22.55 -19.77
C THR A 463 -3.20 21.74 -18.77
N THR A 464 -1.88 21.60 -18.97
CA THR A 464 -1.02 20.88 -18.02
C THR A 464 -0.90 21.55 -16.66
N MET A 465 -0.75 22.88 -16.55
CA MET A 465 -0.71 23.55 -15.24
C MET A 465 -2.05 23.54 -14.49
N MET A 466 -3.18 23.65 -15.19
CA MET A 466 -4.50 23.52 -14.58
C MET A 466 -4.76 22.08 -14.12
N ILE A 467 -4.45 21.10 -14.98
CA ILE A 467 -4.53 19.67 -14.68
C ILE A 467 -3.58 19.31 -13.54
N GLU A 468 -2.36 19.84 -13.49
CA GLU A 468 -1.41 19.61 -12.39
C GLU A 468 -1.87 20.23 -11.08
N SER A 469 -2.36 21.47 -11.08
CA SER A 469 -2.90 22.08 -9.85
C SER A 469 -4.12 21.31 -9.35
N HIS A 470 -4.98 20.85 -10.28
CA HIS A 470 -6.15 20.04 -9.98
C HIS A 470 -5.76 18.66 -9.45
N TRP A 471 -4.81 17.97 -10.09
CA TRP A 471 -4.22 16.74 -9.57
C TRP A 471 -3.52 16.95 -8.25
N ARG A 472 -2.90 18.11 -8.00
CA ARG A 472 -2.26 18.42 -6.73
C ARG A 472 -3.31 18.60 -5.64
N VAL A 473 -4.44 19.24 -5.93
CA VAL A 473 -5.58 19.38 -5.00
C VAL A 473 -6.31 18.05 -4.81
N LEU A 474 -6.59 17.29 -5.87
CA LEU A 474 -7.14 15.94 -5.81
C LEU A 474 -6.22 15.01 -5.03
N LYS A 475 -4.91 14.99 -5.32
CA LYS A 475 -3.91 14.24 -4.55
C LYS A 475 -3.88 14.64 -3.09
N ARG A 476 -3.87 15.94 -2.79
CA ARG A 476 -3.73 16.43 -1.41
C ARG A 476 -5.01 16.24 -0.59
N ASN A 477 -6.19 16.44 -1.18
CA ASN A 477 -7.46 16.46 -0.44
C ASN A 477 -8.24 15.14 -0.54
N HIS A 478 -8.08 14.38 -1.62
CA HIS A 478 -8.94 13.22 -1.90
C HIS A 478 -8.17 11.93 -2.19
N LEU A 479 -6.98 11.98 -2.82
CA LEU A 479 -6.23 10.80 -3.27
C LEU A 479 -4.98 10.47 -2.44
N HIS A 480 -4.73 11.17 -1.34
CA HIS A 480 -3.65 10.81 -0.41
C HIS A 480 -3.93 9.48 0.30
N HIS A 481 -5.20 9.05 0.32
CA HIS A 481 -5.63 7.74 0.80
C HIS A 481 -5.70 6.66 -0.30
N TYR A 482 -5.51 7.02 -1.58
CA TYR A 482 -5.67 6.10 -2.71
C TYR A 482 -4.39 6.03 -3.56
N ASN A 483 -3.62 4.95 -3.39
CA ASN A 483 -2.50 4.66 -4.29
C ASN A 483 -3.08 4.08 -5.60
N ARG A 484 -3.05 4.87 -6.69
CA ARG A 484 -3.67 4.55 -8.00
C ARG A 484 -5.19 4.30 -7.93
N PRO A 485 -6.02 5.36 -7.78
CA PRO A 485 -7.47 5.21 -7.67
C PRO A 485 -8.05 4.55 -8.93
N ARG A 486 -9.05 3.68 -8.74
CA ARG A 486 -9.86 3.14 -9.85
C ARG A 486 -10.58 4.30 -10.57
N LEU A 487 -10.90 4.11 -11.84
CA LEU A 487 -11.44 5.17 -12.72
C LEU A 487 -12.78 5.73 -12.20
N ASP A 488 -13.59 4.88 -11.57
CA ASP A 488 -14.91 5.16 -11.03
C ASP A 488 -14.92 6.15 -9.83
N PRO A 489 -14.13 5.96 -8.75
CA PRO A 489 -14.00 6.95 -7.69
C PRO A 489 -13.41 8.27 -8.17
N LEU A 490 -12.45 8.23 -9.11
CA LEU A 490 -11.90 9.44 -9.69
C LEU A 490 -12.99 10.25 -10.41
N ILE A 491 -13.83 9.59 -11.21
CA ILE A 491 -14.96 10.23 -11.92
C ILE A 491 -15.98 10.79 -10.92
N TYR A 492 -16.35 10.03 -9.89
CA TYR A 492 -17.30 10.49 -8.87
C TYR A 492 -16.79 11.74 -8.12
N LEU A 493 -15.52 11.74 -7.68
CA LEU A 493 -14.89 12.87 -7.01
C LEU A 493 -14.82 14.11 -7.92
N MET A 494 -14.57 13.92 -9.22
CA MET A 494 -14.62 15.00 -10.19
C MET A 494 -16.03 15.61 -10.32
N PHE A 495 -17.09 14.80 -10.29
CA PHE A 495 -18.47 15.28 -10.35
C PHE A 495 -18.88 16.09 -9.13
N ASP A 496 -18.58 15.59 -7.92
CA ASP A 496 -18.94 16.26 -6.66
C ASP A 496 -18.24 17.62 -6.52
N TYR A 497 -16.93 17.67 -6.83
CA TYR A 497 -16.16 18.91 -6.83
C TYR A 497 -16.66 19.93 -7.87
N CYS A 498 -17.12 19.45 -9.04
CA CYS A 498 -17.68 20.32 -10.07
C CYS A 498 -19.00 20.98 -9.65
N GLN A 499 -19.84 20.35 -8.82
CA GLN A 499 -21.09 20.95 -8.34
C GLN A 499 -20.86 22.19 -7.47
N ALA A 500 -19.87 22.15 -6.57
CA ALA A 500 -19.53 23.28 -5.71
C ALA A 500 -19.05 24.52 -6.51
N LEU A 501 -18.36 24.28 -7.64
CA LEU A 501 -17.89 25.35 -8.52
C LEU A 501 -19.04 26.04 -9.28
N VAL A 502 -20.09 25.29 -9.65
CA VAL A 502 -21.29 25.87 -10.30
C VAL A 502 -21.98 26.86 -9.37
N GLY A 503 -22.14 26.52 -8.09
CA GLY A 503 -22.73 27.42 -7.10
C GLY A 503 -21.96 28.73 -6.97
N THR A 504 -20.63 28.63 -6.94
CA THR A 504 -19.75 29.81 -6.90
C THR A 504 -19.91 30.66 -8.17
N TYR A 505 -20.14 30.05 -9.35
CA TYR A 505 -20.32 30.77 -10.63
C TYR A 505 -21.59 31.58 -10.67
N GLN A 506 -22.68 30.98 -10.22
CA GLN A 506 -23.94 31.68 -10.11
C GLN A 506 -23.81 32.87 -9.17
N GLN A 507 -23.08 32.76 -8.06
CA GLN A 507 -22.91 33.86 -7.11
C GLN A 507 -22.01 35.01 -7.63
N LYS A 508 -20.83 34.69 -8.17
CA LYS A 508 -19.81 35.68 -8.55
C LYS A 508 -19.98 36.30 -9.94
N VAL A 509 -20.66 35.62 -10.87
CA VAL A 509 -20.78 36.06 -12.28
C VAL A 509 -22.23 36.40 -12.65
N VAL A 510 -23.17 35.50 -12.37
CA VAL A 510 -24.57 35.66 -12.78
C VAL A 510 -25.32 36.62 -11.85
N MET A 511 -25.22 36.38 -10.53
CA MET A 511 -25.92 37.15 -9.50
C MET A 511 -25.13 38.38 -9.02
N ARG A 512 -23.82 38.44 -9.31
CA ARG A 512 -22.84 39.43 -8.80
C ARG A 512 -23.02 39.78 -7.32
N ARG A 513 -23.33 38.78 -6.49
CA ARG A 513 -23.37 38.92 -5.02
C ARG A 513 -21.97 38.91 -4.40
N ASP A 514 -20.99 38.40 -5.14
CA ASP A 514 -19.59 38.34 -4.74
C ASP A 514 -18.67 38.65 -5.93
N THR A 515 -17.38 38.90 -5.65
CA THR A 515 -16.36 39.31 -6.63
C THR A 515 -15.17 38.38 -6.63
N PHE A 516 -14.41 38.37 -7.72
CA PHE A 516 -13.14 37.64 -7.74
C PHE A 516 -12.08 38.37 -6.94
N SER A 517 -11.15 37.64 -6.32
CA SER A 517 -10.08 38.20 -5.48
C SER A 517 -9.26 39.27 -6.21
N TRP A 518 -9.00 39.06 -7.50
CA TRP A 518 -8.24 39.99 -8.34
C TRP A 518 -8.99 41.30 -8.67
N GLU A 519 -10.32 41.36 -8.59
CA GLU A 519 -11.09 42.57 -8.92
C GLU A 519 -10.82 43.68 -7.92
N ARG A 520 -10.63 43.32 -6.64
CA ARG A 520 -10.25 44.28 -5.59
C ARG A 520 -8.86 44.88 -5.86
N GLU A 521 -7.93 44.05 -6.32
CA GLU A 521 -6.58 44.49 -6.68
C GLU A 521 -6.57 45.36 -7.95
N PHE A 522 -7.43 45.04 -8.93
CA PHE A 522 -7.62 45.87 -10.11
C PHE A 522 -8.14 47.26 -9.73
N VAL A 523 -9.20 47.34 -8.92
CA VAL A 523 -9.77 48.62 -8.46
C VAL A 523 -8.74 49.43 -7.66
N SER A 524 -7.97 48.78 -6.80
CA SER A 524 -6.87 49.41 -6.07
C SER A 524 -5.82 50.00 -7.02
N THR A 525 -5.40 49.21 -8.03
CA THR A 525 -4.42 49.63 -9.03
C THR A 525 -4.93 50.78 -9.88
N TRP A 526 -6.20 50.73 -10.29
CA TRP A 526 -6.88 51.79 -11.03
C TRP A 526 -6.88 53.11 -10.25
N ASN A 527 -7.37 53.08 -9.02
CA ASN A 527 -7.49 54.25 -8.17
C ASN A 527 -6.13 54.84 -7.81
N ARG A 528 -5.09 54.00 -7.70
CA ARG A 528 -3.70 54.46 -7.54
C ARG A 528 -3.24 55.27 -8.75
N HIS A 529 -3.54 54.83 -9.97
CA HIS A 529 -3.16 55.55 -11.19
C HIS A 529 -3.90 56.88 -11.37
N ILE A 530 -5.15 56.98 -10.90
CA ILE A 530 -5.88 58.26 -10.86
C ILE A 530 -5.21 59.27 -9.92
N ARG A 531 -4.72 58.82 -8.76
CA ARG A 531 -4.14 59.68 -7.70
C ARG A 531 -2.71 60.16 -7.97
N GLN A 532 -1.95 59.48 -8.82
CA GLN A 532 -0.57 59.88 -9.15
C GLN A 532 -0.54 61.22 -9.91
N ALA A 533 0.41 62.13 -9.61
CA ALA A 533 0.55 63.40 -10.34
C ALA A 533 0.76 63.17 -11.84
N ALA A 534 0.34 64.13 -12.68
CA ALA A 534 0.62 64.06 -14.12
C ALA A 534 2.15 64.16 -14.31
N ASP A 535 2.76 63.18 -14.98
CA ASP A 535 4.13 63.36 -15.42
C ASP A 535 4.15 64.39 -16.53
N VAL A 536 5.20 65.22 -16.55
CA VAL A 536 5.58 65.95 -17.76
C VAL A 536 5.80 64.89 -18.85
N PRO A 537 5.13 64.99 -20.03
CA PRO A 537 5.30 63.99 -21.08
C PRO A 537 6.79 63.82 -21.38
N ARG A 538 7.34 62.62 -21.17
CA ARG A 538 8.63 62.29 -21.78
C ARG A 538 8.36 62.11 -23.27
N ASP A 539 9.16 62.78 -24.11
CA ASP A 539 9.06 62.64 -25.57
C ASP A 539 9.03 61.16 -25.96
N GLY A 540 7.91 60.71 -26.53
CA GLY A 540 7.78 59.37 -27.12
C GLY A 540 6.72 58.44 -26.53
N TYR A 541 5.96 58.80 -25.48
CA TYR A 541 4.84 57.95 -25.05
C TYR A 541 3.54 58.22 -25.85
N THR A 542 3.06 57.19 -26.55
CA THR A 542 1.79 57.19 -27.26
C THR A 542 0.77 56.30 -26.54
N THR A 543 -0.46 56.78 -26.44
CA THR A 543 -1.58 56.07 -25.81
C THR A 543 -2.74 56.03 -26.80
N ASP A 544 -3.24 54.83 -27.06
CA ASP A 544 -4.43 54.61 -27.88
C ASP A 544 -5.56 54.12 -26.98
N LEU A 545 -6.57 54.97 -26.80
CA LEU A 545 -7.75 54.68 -25.99
C LEU A 545 -8.74 53.74 -26.68
N SER A 546 -8.76 53.67 -28.00
CA SER A 546 -9.64 52.75 -28.74
C SER A 546 -9.22 51.31 -28.49
N GLN A 547 -7.91 51.09 -28.36
CA GLN A 547 -7.27 49.81 -28.12
C GLN A 547 -6.88 49.61 -26.63
N TRP A 548 -7.04 50.62 -25.77
CA TRP A 548 -6.59 50.54 -24.37
C TRP A 548 -5.11 50.16 -24.21
N VAL A 549 -4.25 50.62 -25.12
CA VAL A 549 -2.81 50.33 -25.11
C VAL A 549 -1.96 51.57 -24.92
N CYS A 550 -0.81 51.40 -24.27
CA CYS A 550 0.19 52.45 -24.09
C CYS A 550 1.58 51.85 -24.26
N ASN A 551 2.48 52.57 -24.94
CA ASN A 551 3.86 52.11 -25.14
C ASN A 551 4.79 52.41 -23.94
N CYS A 552 4.27 52.92 -22.81
CA CYS A 552 5.12 53.22 -21.66
C CYS A 552 5.55 51.94 -20.93
N PRO A 553 6.76 51.89 -20.34
CA PRO A 553 7.25 50.69 -19.63
C PRO A 553 6.30 50.20 -18.53
N TYR A 554 5.62 51.13 -17.84
CA TYR A 554 4.65 50.81 -16.79
C TYR A 554 3.42 50.04 -17.29
N PHE A 555 3.04 50.21 -18.56
CA PHE A 555 1.94 49.45 -19.15
C PHE A 555 2.29 47.97 -19.26
N TYR A 556 3.48 47.66 -19.76
CA TYR A 556 3.97 46.29 -19.92
C TYR A 556 4.31 45.60 -18.59
N GLN A 557 4.72 46.37 -17.58
CA GLN A 557 4.96 45.86 -16.23
C GLN A 557 3.67 45.69 -15.42
N SER A 558 2.55 46.28 -15.86
CA SER A 558 1.28 46.19 -15.17
C SER A 558 0.65 44.81 -15.32
N ARG A 559 0.33 44.18 -14.19
CA ARG A 559 -0.43 42.91 -14.15
C ARG A 559 -1.75 42.98 -14.94
N PHE A 560 -2.37 44.17 -14.99
CA PHE A 560 -3.66 44.38 -15.63
C PHE A 560 -3.56 45.01 -17.02
N LEU A 561 -2.35 45.25 -17.53
CA LEU A 561 -2.12 46.00 -18.77
C LEU A 561 -2.83 47.36 -18.73
N ILE A 562 -2.66 48.08 -17.62
CA ILE A 562 -3.11 49.45 -17.43
C ILE A 562 -1.97 50.28 -16.87
N CYS A 563 -1.92 51.55 -17.23
CA CYS A 563 -1.03 52.53 -16.62
C CYS A 563 -1.76 53.87 -16.49
N LYS A 564 -1.12 54.88 -15.91
CA LYS A 564 -1.76 56.18 -15.66
C LYS A 564 -2.24 56.91 -16.91
N HIS A 565 -1.63 56.68 -18.08
CA HIS A 565 -2.00 57.38 -19.31
C HIS A 565 -3.39 56.99 -19.84
N PRO A 566 -3.69 55.72 -20.20
CA PRO A 566 -5.02 55.33 -20.67
C PRO A 566 -6.07 55.47 -19.57
N VAL A 567 -5.73 55.21 -18.31
CA VAL A 567 -6.66 55.36 -17.17
C VAL A 567 -7.15 56.80 -17.05
N ARG A 568 -6.26 57.80 -17.12
CA ARG A 568 -6.65 59.22 -17.03
C ARG A 568 -7.27 59.75 -18.31
N GLN A 569 -6.72 59.40 -19.46
CA GLN A 569 -7.22 59.86 -20.75
C GLN A 569 -8.62 59.29 -21.03
N SER A 570 -9.01 58.17 -20.40
CA SER A 570 -10.37 57.64 -20.46
C SER A 570 -11.44 58.56 -19.86
N GLY A 571 -11.05 59.57 -19.08
CA GLY A 571 -11.97 60.49 -18.39
C GLY A 571 -12.74 59.89 -17.23
N ARG A 572 -12.52 58.61 -16.91
CA ARG A 572 -13.18 57.90 -15.81
C ARG A 572 -12.51 58.27 -14.48
N GLY A 573 -13.32 58.59 -13.47
CA GLY A 573 -12.85 58.87 -12.12
C GLY A 573 -12.41 57.61 -11.34
N PRO A 574 -12.23 57.72 -10.02
CA PRO A 574 -12.08 56.55 -9.15
C PRO A 574 -13.26 55.60 -9.28
N ILE A 575 -13.00 54.29 -9.27
CA ILE A 575 -14.03 53.24 -9.42
C ILE A 575 -14.17 52.41 -8.15
N THR A 576 -15.31 51.71 -8.01
CA THR A 576 -15.55 50.74 -6.93
C THR A 576 -15.77 49.32 -7.45
N VAL A 577 -15.60 48.31 -6.57
CA VAL A 577 -15.57 46.87 -6.90
C VAL A 577 -16.87 46.33 -7.51
N PHE A 578 -18.01 46.98 -7.25
CA PHE A 578 -19.33 46.60 -7.79
C PHE A 578 -19.89 47.57 -8.82
N GLN A 579 -19.11 48.58 -9.22
CA GLN A 579 -19.58 49.57 -10.19
C GLN A 579 -19.53 49.02 -11.63
N TYR A 580 -18.47 48.27 -11.95
CA TYR A 580 -18.24 47.76 -13.29
C TYR A 580 -18.11 46.24 -13.28
N PHE A 581 -18.69 45.59 -14.29
CA PHE A 581 -18.26 44.26 -14.69
C PHE A 581 -16.98 44.39 -15.53
N ILE A 582 -15.87 43.95 -14.96
CA ILE A 582 -14.56 44.03 -15.61
C ILE A 582 -14.32 42.72 -16.34
N LYS A 583 -14.30 42.75 -17.67
CA LYS A 583 -13.90 41.64 -18.53
C LYS A 583 -12.46 41.86 -19.00
N ARG A 584 -11.62 40.85 -18.85
CA ARG A 584 -10.29 40.82 -19.47
C ARG A 584 -10.40 40.12 -20.82
N SER A 585 -9.65 40.57 -21.81
CA SER A 585 -9.58 39.99 -23.15
C SER A 585 -8.15 39.51 -23.44
N THR A 586 -8.00 38.53 -24.33
CA THR A 586 -6.68 38.10 -24.86
C THR A 586 -6.14 39.04 -25.93
N GLU A 587 -7.02 39.82 -26.53
CA GLU A 587 -6.71 40.80 -27.56
C GLU A 587 -7.11 42.19 -27.07
N SER A 588 -6.51 43.19 -27.68
CA SER A 588 -6.82 44.58 -27.45
C SER A 588 -8.27 44.89 -27.89
N PRO A 589 -9.10 45.60 -27.09
CA PRO A 589 -8.80 46.12 -25.76
C PRO A 589 -8.76 45.04 -24.68
N PHE A 590 -7.62 44.95 -23.97
CA PHE A 590 -7.35 43.89 -22.98
C PHE A 590 -8.23 43.96 -21.73
N ILE A 591 -8.84 45.13 -21.48
CA ILE A 591 -9.79 45.37 -20.40
C ILE A 591 -11.03 46.03 -21.00
N VAL A 592 -12.19 45.43 -20.74
CA VAL A 592 -13.49 45.97 -21.06
C VAL A 592 -14.24 46.13 -19.74
N MET A 593 -14.72 47.34 -19.47
CA MET A 593 -15.50 47.63 -18.26
C MET A 593 -16.90 48.05 -18.67
N GLN A 594 -17.89 47.27 -18.25
CA GLN A 594 -19.31 47.53 -18.47
C GLN A 594 -19.96 48.02 -17.19
N ASP A 595 -20.69 49.12 -17.23
CA ASP A 595 -21.37 49.65 -16.05
C ASP A 595 -22.56 48.75 -15.69
N ILE A 596 -22.63 48.29 -14.45
CA ILE A 596 -23.68 47.37 -14.00
C ILE A 596 -25.03 48.09 -13.89
N SER A 597 -25.02 49.42 -13.75
CA SER A 597 -26.23 50.25 -13.69
C SER A 597 -26.83 50.58 -15.07
N ASP A 598 -26.12 50.26 -16.16
CA ASP A 598 -26.59 50.48 -17.53
C ASP A 598 -27.83 49.59 -17.83
N PRO A 599 -28.97 50.15 -18.30
CA PRO A 599 -30.14 49.37 -18.69
C PRO A 599 -29.85 48.25 -19.71
N ALA A 600 -28.82 48.41 -20.54
CA ALA A 600 -28.36 47.39 -21.49
C ALA A 600 -27.74 46.16 -20.80
N TYR A 601 -27.19 46.31 -19.59
CA TYR A 601 -26.67 45.22 -18.77
C TYR A 601 -27.80 44.41 -18.10
N GLN A 602 -28.93 45.06 -17.77
CA GLN A 602 -30.04 44.44 -17.03
C GLN A 602 -31.00 43.62 -17.92
N ASN A 603 -31.15 43.96 -19.20
CA ASN A 603 -32.09 43.34 -20.16
C ASN A 603 -31.45 42.21 -21.00
N ASN A 604 -31.06 41.09 -20.38
CA ASN A 604 -30.60 39.83 -21.03
C ASN A 604 -29.22 39.86 -21.72
N ASN A 605 -28.34 40.79 -21.36
CA ASN A 605 -26.92 40.78 -21.74
C ASN A 605 -26.00 40.63 -20.52
N ARG A 606 -26.45 39.91 -19.48
CA ARG A 606 -25.54 39.57 -18.39
C ARG A 606 -24.46 38.67 -18.99
N PRO A 607 -23.17 38.91 -18.69
CA PRO A 607 -22.09 38.09 -19.22
C PRO A 607 -22.34 36.57 -19.04
N GLY A 608 -23.06 36.20 -17.97
CA GLY A 608 -23.47 34.83 -17.64
C GLY A 608 -24.54 34.17 -18.52
N ASP A 609 -25.24 34.92 -19.39
CA ASP A 609 -26.37 34.41 -20.19
C ASP A 609 -25.96 33.89 -21.58
N LEU A 610 -24.69 34.03 -21.98
CA LEU A 610 -24.17 33.59 -23.29
C LEU A 610 -23.01 32.58 -23.16
N PRO A 611 -23.05 31.40 -23.82
CA PRO A 611 -22.07 30.32 -23.65
C PRO A 611 -20.62 30.66 -24.00
N ASP A 612 -20.40 31.59 -24.92
CA ASP A 612 -19.08 31.82 -25.54
C ASP A 612 -18.36 33.08 -25.04
N SER A 613 -19.01 33.93 -24.24
CA SER A 613 -18.48 35.28 -23.97
C SER A 613 -17.61 35.40 -22.72
N ILE A 614 -17.54 34.37 -21.86
CA ILE A 614 -16.80 34.40 -20.58
C ILE A 614 -15.65 33.40 -20.60
N VAL A 615 -14.66 33.60 -21.47
CA VAL A 615 -13.39 32.88 -21.31
C VAL A 615 -12.28 33.88 -21.44
N THR A 616 -11.79 34.36 -20.30
CA THR A 616 -10.41 34.87 -20.13
C THR A 616 -10.10 35.36 -18.72
N ASN A 617 -11.08 35.40 -17.82
CA ASN A 617 -10.96 36.23 -16.63
C ASN A 617 -10.72 35.49 -15.31
N ILE A 618 -9.65 34.69 -15.25
CA ILE A 618 -9.32 34.00 -14.00
C ILE A 618 -7.83 34.03 -13.65
N ASN A 619 -7.62 34.32 -12.36
CA ASN A 619 -6.38 34.35 -11.58
C ASN A 619 -5.65 32.99 -11.50
N ASP A 620 -4.38 32.81 -11.86
CA ASP A 620 -3.62 31.55 -11.64
C ASP A 620 -3.16 31.34 -10.16
N SER A 621 -3.95 31.69 -9.15
CA SER A 621 -3.51 31.61 -7.73
C SER A 621 -4.55 31.17 -6.71
N ASP A 622 -5.83 31.29 -7.00
CA ASP A 622 -6.90 30.79 -6.14
C ASP A 622 -7.79 29.91 -7.02
N GLY A 623 -8.42 28.87 -6.46
CA GLY A 623 -9.11 27.76 -7.16
C GLY A 623 -10.23 28.12 -8.16
N ASP A 624 -10.37 29.39 -8.52
CA ASP A 624 -11.32 29.91 -9.49
C ASP A 624 -10.96 29.51 -10.93
N ALA A 625 -9.70 29.17 -11.30
CA ALA A 625 -9.27 28.94 -12.70
C ALA A 625 -10.05 27.85 -13.45
N MET A 626 -10.59 26.89 -12.71
CA MET A 626 -11.44 25.80 -13.21
C MET A 626 -12.83 26.24 -13.66
N PHE A 627 -13.29 27.44 -13.32
CA PHE A 627 -14.60 27.96 -13.72
C PHE A 627 -14.82 27.94 -15.22
N GLY A 628 -13.88 28.53 -15.97
CA GLY A 628 -14.07 28.79 -17.39
C GLY A 628 -14.05 27.51 -18.21
N VAL A 629 -13.36 26.47 -17.73
CA VAL A 629 -13.27 25.17 -18.40
C VAL A 629 -14.47 24.30 -18.06
N VAL A 630 -14.87 24.24 -16.78
CA VAL A 630 -16.04 23.46 -16.34
C VAL A 630 -17.34 24.04 -16.88
N VAL A 631 -17.51 25.37 -16.87
CA VAL A 631 -18.68 26.02 -17.48
C VAL A 631 -18.75 25.75 -18.98
N LYS A 632 -17.61 25.70 -19.68
CA LYS A 632 -17.54 25.43 -21.13
C LYS A 632 -17.74 23.95 -21.50
N LEU A 633 -17.36 23.04 -20.60
CA LEU A 633 -17.65 21.60 -20.72
C LEU A 633 -19.12 21.30 -20.41
N MET A 634 -19.70 22.00 -19.44
CA MET A 634 -21.09 21.83 -19.01
C MET A 634 -22.10 22.50 -19.95
N SER A 635 -21.73 23.62 -20.60
CA SER A 635 -22.57 24.26 -21.63
C SER A 635 -22.69 23.43 -22.92
N ASN A 636 -21.80 22.44 -23.10
CA ASN A 636 -21.77 21.53 -24.25
C ASN A 636 -21.84 20.07 -23.78
N GLY A 637 -22.86 19.70 -23.01
CA GLY A 637 -22.99 18.40 -22.35
C GLY A 637 -22.70 17.16 -23.23
N ASN A 638 -22.95 17.23 -24.54
CA ASN A 638 -22.68 16.13 -25.48
C ASN A 638 -21.18 15.88 -25.76
N LYS A 639 -20.30 16.87 -25.56
CA LYS A 639 -18.84 16.72 -25.81
C LYS A 639 -18.08 16.15 -24.62
N LEU A 640 -18.61 16.28 -23.39
CA LEU A 640 -18.00 15.69 -22.20
C LEU A 640 -18.04 14.16 -22.26
N PHE A 641 -19.16 13.58 -22.71
CA PHE A 641 -19.28 12.14 -22.91
C PHE A 641 -18.37 11.62 -24.03
N ALA A 642 -18.17 12.39 -25.09
CA ALA A 642 -17.24 12.02 -26.17
C ALA A 642 -15.78 12.03 -25.69
N PHE A 643 -15.35 13.08 -24.97
CA PHE A 643 -14.01 13.17 -24.39
C PHE A 643 -13.72 12.02 -23.39
N LEU A 644 -14.71 11.65 -22.57
CA LEU A 644 -14.61 10.52 -21.65
C LEU A 644 -14.56 9.17 -22.38
N GLY A 645 -15.26 9.04 -23.52
CA GLY A 645 -15.16 7.90 -24.42
C GLY A 645 -13.77 7.74 -25.02
N ASP A 646 -13.18 8.84 -25.50
CA ASP A 646 -11.85 8.86 -26.12
C ASP A 646 -10.74 8.58 -25.09
N MET A 647 -10.84 9.12 -23.86
CA MET A 647 -9.89 8.79 -22.79
C MET A 647 -9.97 7.33 -22.36
N LYS A 648 -11.18 6.75 -22.26
CA LYS A 648 -11.36 5.34 -21.95
C LYS A 648 -10.69 4.45 -23.00
N GLN A 649 -10.74 4.86 -24.27
CA GLN A 649 -10.15 4.14 -25.40
C GLN A 649 -8.61 4.32 -25.49
N TRP A 650 -8.08 5.47 -25.05
CA TRP A 650 -6.64 5.71 -24.96
C TRP A 650 -5.96 4.93 -23.83
N TRP A 651 -6.62 4.85 -22.67
CA TRP A 651 -6.14 4.10 -21.48
C TRP A 651 -6.31 2.59 -21.58
N SER A 652 -7.19 2.09 -22.46
CA SER A 652 -7.25 0.64 -22.72
C SER A 652 -6.15 0.16 -23.66
N ARG A 653 -5.34 1.08 -24.22
CA ARG A 653 -4.29 0.80 -25.20
C ARG A 653 -2.87 0.96 -24.64
N HIS A 654 -2.72 1.43 -23.41
CA HIS A 654 -1.47 1.57 -22.64
C HIS A 654 -1.69 0.98 -21.25
#